data_AF-A0A969SQZ9-F1
#
_entry.id   AF-A0A969SQZ9-F1
#
_cell.length_a   1.000
_cell.length_b   1.000
_cell.length_c   1.000
_cell.angle_alpha   90.00
_cell.angle_beta   90.00
_cell.angle_gamma   90.00
#
_symmetry.space_group_name_H-M   'P 1'
#
loop_
_entity.id
_entity.type
_entity.pdbx_description
1 polymer ?
#
loop_
_entity_poly.entity_id
_entity_poly.type
_entity_poly.pdbx_seq_one_letter_code
_entity_poly.pdbx_strand_id
1 'polypeptide(L)'
;MKKQVIINLNSGSFEQGFSQVNINIYWINENDEINSHKVYCHFNQAPELPKNYDNWLKKYQVLYKYQRGFISEDNETDEFISEAEGIVEITKDIANCNKAFEYLRESLNHWLNPVKEQLEQELDIIADQEIDVVIRTQNISSQATKELLQKLPWHSWDFFSKENFTDVALSFSNSKEVNSISSEGMPLLPRPKRVKILCILGANTLGDSEDKIDVEADRRFLRKIPGAYCVFLRQPKLSELTKFMKEKSWDILFFSGHSETDKNRNTGYLYLNSEERLDIQELKEIIQNQKAIDPNEGIKLAIFNSCDGLGLAHQLADLDIAQIIIWREPVPDKIAQEFLKSFLDSFSTTGLSLYRSVQKARLEIQEYISENDLPRVSWLPVIHHNLAKESITWEQLRGIQDIFIPQKITPRESLLDKVEEFWIEGVFDKSLDIEETIELGLSEYFDAVNNSSSIQEENYNHENRDLPEGTRAIDVFGELDNKRTMLILGEAGSGKTIALLEIARESISDAKQDTSLPIPVVLNLSSWAGEKQQKPLADWLVQELNRIYQFTEKQCKSWVENQQLLLLLDGLDEVKETKREACIIAINQFLRENERTEMVVCCRIKDYNNISEKLQFQSAVFYKPLTPEQIERYFHDAEEELSAVNELRKNEKAIQKLLKSPLILNIVTVAYKNKHEEELSHKNSKEERRYHLYDNYIHRRLEEEKEQSSDYEPSYSKEQSLHWLNWLAQKMTNKSQQVLLIEQIQPDWLQTTTQKWMYLIGSRLILGLVVGLIGVLHFGTLVTDNLQEQLSLVIPSIIAAVASSLSSLVLFSFMPRIIFKFIPRRIPRHISRHISRFIPGVISGLLYVIIAAPLVYAIVENDLGNKKWREILSPLLIDGVAMGIVLSLIHQKKIDQKIRIIDNLEFNKKKARKYSLVGLICGVIYVLARLLFTDRYDLSYLKHLFDILIELLIFTIVPALLGLIDKGENLEQSVNPNQGVWRSAKNAGLFFAIFFTVGIFCSFNYAKGGIHEVISIALAIGLLAAMAGGRGPVFAGFVLIQHFTLRIILWLQGFTPWNYARFLDYATAHIFLRKVGGGYIFLHQELREHFAQIHVERDSH
;
A
#
# COMPACT_ATOMS: atom_id res chain seq x y z
N MET A 1 -5.74 -24.23 23.46
CA MET A 1 -5.79 -25.69 23.71
C MET A 1 -6.99 -26.27 22.99
N LYS A 2 -6.89 -27.47 22.40
CA LYS A 2 -7.94 -28.06 21.56
C LYS A 2 -8.42 -29.41 22.11
N LYS A 3 -9.73 -29.65 22.07
CA LYS A 3 -10.41 -30.91 22.42
C LYS A 3 -11.16 -31.44 21.20
N GLN A 4 -11.18 -32.76 21.03
CA GLN A 4 -11.98 -33.40 19.99
C GLN A 4 -12.92 -34.43 20.64
N VAL A 5 -14.21 -34.38 20.29
CA VAL A 5 -15.25 -35.28 20.79
C VAL A 5 -15.81 -36.08 19.62
N ILE A 6 -15.65 -37.40 19.63
CA ILE A 6 -16.15 -38.31 18.59
C ILE A 6 -17.31 -39.12 19.15
N ILE A 7 -18.51 -38.96 18.58
CA ILE A 7 -19.73 -39.69 18.95
C ILE A 7 -19.96 -40.83 17.95
N ASN A 8 -19.78 -42.07 18.39
CA ASN A 8 -19.93 -43.27 17.56
C ASN A 8 -21.28 -43.96 17.78
N LEU A 9 -22.15 -43.88 16.77
CA LEU A 9 -23.45 -44.56 16.74
C LEU A 9 -23.26 -45.97 16.13
N ASN A 10 -23.17 -47.01 16.98
CA ASN A 10 -22.79 -48.35 16.51
C ASN A 10 -23.95 -49.24 16.05
N SER A 11 -25.07 -49.24 16.77
CA SER A 11 -26.25 -50.03 16.42
C SER A 11 -27.52 -49.40 16.97
N GLY A 12 -28.60 -49.45 16.19
CA GLY A 12 -29.90 -48.89 16.58
C GLY A 12 -30.70 -48.34 15.41
N SER A 13 -31.91 -47.90 15.72
CA SER A 13 -32.79 -47.15 14.83
C SER A 13 -33.57 -46.11 15.62
N PHE A 14 -34.25 -45.18 14.95
CA PHE A 14 -35.08 -44.19 15.63
C PHE A 14 -36.26 -44.84 16.38
N GLU A 15 -36.70 -46.02 15.96
CA GLU A 15 -37.79 -46.78 16.59
C GLU A 15 -37.31 -47.57 17.82
N GLN A 16 -36.08 -48.12 17.77
CA GLN A 16 -35.55 -49.00 18.81
C GLN A 16 -34.62 -48.27 19.79
N GLY A 17 -34.21 -47.04 19.48
CA GLY A 17 -33.12 -46.33 20.15
C GLY A 17 -31.75 -46.85 19.72
N PHE A 18 -30.69 -46.18 20.17
CA PHE A 18 -29.30 -46.57 19.92
C PHE A 18 -28.66 -47.04 21.22
N SER A 19 -28.53 -48.35 21.37
CA SER A 19 -28.10 -49.03 22.60
C SER A 19 -26.58 -49.12 22.77
N GLN A 20 -25.82 -48.82 21.73
CA GLN A 20 -24.35 -48.89 21.73
C GLN A 20 -23.74 -47.59 21.23
N VAL A 21 -23.91 -46.49 21.96
CA VAL A 21 -23.23 -45.23 21.67
C VAL A 21 -21.99 -45.10 22.55
N ASN A 22 -20.85 -44.85 21.92
CA ASN A 22 -19.62 -44.55 22.63
C ASN A 22 -19.09 -43.18 22.20
N ILE A 23 -18.63 -42.39 23.17
CA ILE A 23 -18.12 -41.06 22.96
C ILE A 23 -16.65 -41.06 23.37
N ASN A 24 -15.75 -40.78 22.43
CA ASN A 24 -14.32 -40.66 22.68
C ASN A 24 -13.97 -39.18 22.76
N ILE A 25 -13.31 -38.74 23.83
CA ILE A 25 -12.86 -37.37 24.05
C ILE A 25 -11.33 -37.39 24.04
N TYR A 26 -10.71 -36.56 23.21
CA TYR A 26 -9.26 -36.45 23.07
C TYR A 26 -8.78 -35.03 23.36
N TRP A 27 -7.64 -34.86 24.06
CA TRP A 27 -7.02 -33.56 24.32
C TRP A 27 -5.52 -33.67 24.59
N ILE A 28 -4.80 -32.55 24.42
CA ILE A 28 -3.39 -32.41 24.84
C ILE A 28 -3.33 -31.79 26.24
N ASN A 29 -2.47 -32.30 27.12
CA ASN A 29 -2.11 -31.63 28.38
C ASN A 29 -0.99 -30.59 28.20
N GLU A 30 -0.61 -29.89 29.27
CA GLU A 30 0.47 -28.89 29.26
C GLU A 30 1.86 -29.46 28.89
N ASN A 31 2.02 -30.79 28.88
CA ASN A 31 3.28 -31.47 28.56
C ASN A 31 3.31 -32.05 27.13
N ASP A 32 2.39 -31.62 26.26
CA ASP A 32 2.23 -32.14 24.90
C ASP A 32 1.87 -33.64 24.79
N GLU A 33 1.31 -34.23 25.85
CA GLU A 33 0.85 -35.63 25.85
C GLU A 33 -0.63 -35.74 25.49
N ILE A 34 -0.94 -36.68 24.59
CA ILE A 34 -2.30 -36.98 24.16
C ILE A 34 -3.00 -37.81 25.23
N ASN A 35 -4.11 -37.28 25.76
CA ASN A 35 -5.00 -37.99 26.65
C ASN A 35 -6.31 -38.35 25.94
N SER A 36 -6.94 -39.43 26.38
CA SER A 36 -8.25 -39.84 25.90
C SER A 36 -9.15 -40.30 27.04
N HIS A 37 -10.45 -40.06 26.89
CA HIS A 37 -11.49 -40.50 27.80
C HIS A 37 -12.66 -41.06 27.00
N LYS A 38 -13.26 -42.14 27.50
CA LYS A 38 -14.32 -42.85 26.78
C LYS A 38 -15.58 -42.98 27.64
N VAL A 39 -16.68 -42.47 27.11
CA VAL A 39 -17.99 -42.45 27.77
C VAL A 39 -18.95 -43.35 26.99
N TYR A 40 -19.72 -44.17 27.70
CA TYR A 40 -20.76 -44.99 27.11
C TYR A 40 -22.13 -44.38 27.43
N CYS A 41 -22.96 -44.24 26.41
CA CYS A 41 -24.29 -43.66 26.54
C CYS A 41 -25.32 -44.44 25.71
N HIS A 42 -26.59 -44.23 26.04
CA HIS A 42 -27.73 -44.76 25.32
C HIS A 42 -28.56 -43.60 24.78
N PHE A 43 -28.90 -43.66 23.50
CA PHE A 43 -29.84 -42.70 22.92
C PHE A 43 -31.21 -43.36 22.88
N ASN A 44 -32.19 -42.70 23.51
CA ASN A 44 -33.56 -43.20 23.58
C ASN A 44 -34.20 -43.30 22.18
N GLN A 45 -35.36 -43.97 22.09
CA GLN A 45 -36.17 -43.98 20.88
C GLN A 45 -36.69 -42.58 20.52
N ALA A 46 -36.69 -42.23 19.24
CA ALA A 46 -37.19 -40.98 18.68
C ALA A 46 -37.93 -41.19 17.35
N PRO A 47 -39.04 -41.96 17.34
CA PRO A 47 -39.76 -42.30 16.10
C PRO A 47 -40.44 -41.11 15.40
N GLU A 48 -40.55 -39.97 16.08
CA GLU A 48 -41.10 -38.73 15.50
C GLU A 48 -40.05 -37.93 14.71
N LEU A 49 -38.75 -38.15 14.95
CA LEU A 49 -37.66 -37.41 14.30
C LEU A 49 -37.68 -37.56 12.77
N PRO A 50 -37.81 -38.79 12.20
CA PRO A 50 -37.92 -38.97 10.76
C PRO A 50 -39.12 -38.24 10.15
N LYS A 51 -40.28 -38.30 10.82
CA LYS A 51 -41.50 -37.64 10.34
C LYS A 51 -41.37 -36.11 10.35
N ASN A 52 -40.76 -35.56 11.40
CA ASN A 52 -40.53 -34.13 11.52
C ASN A 52 -39.54 -33.63 10.46
N TYR A 53 -38.49 -34.40 10.18
CA TYR A 53 -37.55 -34.10 9.10
C TYR A 53 -38.26 -34.10 7.74
N ASP A 54 -39.02 -35.14 7.42
CA ASP A 54 -39.76 -35.24 6.15
C ASP A 54 -40.78 -34.10 5.99
N ASN A 55 -41.47 -33.72 7.07
CA ASN A 55 -42.42 -32.61 7.07
C ASN A 55 -41.73 -31.28 6.79
N TRP A 56 -40.58 -31.04 7.44
CA TRP A 56 -39.78 -29.85 7.16
C TRP A 56 -39.25 -29.85 5.71
N LEU A 57 -38.65 -30.95 5.27
CA LEU A 57 -38.04 -31.05 3.93
C LEU A 57 -39.05 -30.77 2.82
N LYS A 58 -40.27 -31.31 2.92
CA LYS A 58 -41.35 -31.04 1.95
C LYS A 58 -41.67 -29.55 1.85
N LYS A 59 -41.69 -28.83 2.98
CA LYS A 59 -41.97 -27.39 3.01
C LYS A 59 -40.80 -26.58 2.48
N TYR A 60 -39.57 -26.97 2.83
CA TYR A 60 -38.36 -26.37 2.30
C TYR A 60 -38.28 -26.50 0.78
N GLN A 61 -38.58 -27.68 0.23
CA GLN A 61 -38.55 -27.94 -1.22
C GLN A 61 -39.57 -27.08 -1.99
N VAL A 62 -40.73 -26.76 -1.41
CA VAL A 62 -41.70 -25.85 -2.01
C VAL A 62 -41.13 -24.43 -2.10
N LEU A 63 -40.56 -23.91 -1.00
CA LEU A 63 -39.95 -22.58 -0.98
C LEU A 63 -38.72 -22.49 -1.90
N TYR A 64 -37.89 -23.53 -1.93
CA TYR A 64 -36.75 -23.61 -2.82
C TYR A 64 -37.16 -23.57 -4.30
N LYS A 65 -38.22 -24.30 -4.69
CA LYS A 65 -38.77 -24.26 -6.06
C LYS A 65 -39.34 -22.89 -6.42
N TYR A 66 -40.02 -22.24 -5.46
CA TYR A 66 -40.55 -20.89 -5.64
C TYR A 66 -39.42 -19.88 -5.96
N GLN A 67 -38.32 -19.93 -5.21
CA GLN A 67 -37.16 -19.08 -5.47
C GLN A 67 -36.43 -19.38 -6.80
N ARG A 68 -36.67 -20.56 -7.39
CA ARG A 68 -36.17 -20.93 -8.73
C ARG A 68 -37.18 -20.71 -9.86
N GLY A 69 -38.36 -20.14 -9.60
CA GLY A 69 -39.38 -19.91 -10.63
C GLY A 69 -40.12 -21.15 -11.14
N PHE A 70 -39.97 -22.32 -10.50
CA PHE A 70 -40.63 -23.55 -10.93
C PHE A 70 -41.99 -23.75 -10.25
N ILE A 71 -43.06 -23.18 -10.83
CA ILE A 71 -44.41 -23.73 -10.70
C ILE A 71 -44.85 -24.20 -12.08
N SER A 72 -45.00 -25.51 -12.22
CA SER A 72 -45.55 -26.19 -13.39
C SER A 72 -47.02 -25.81 -13.61
N GLU A 73 -47.37 -25.44 -14.84
CA GLU A 73 -48.74 -25.21 -15.35
C GLU A 73 -49.67 -26.45 -15.30
N ASP A 74 -49.27 -27.55 -14.65
CA ASP A 74 -50.00 -28.83 -14.69
C ASP A 74 -51.21 -28.92 -13.73
N ASN A 75 -51.65 -27.82 -13.12
CA ASN A 75 -52.94 -27.78 -12.44
C ASN A 75 -53.91 -26.92 -13.26
N GLU A 76 -54.68 -27.58 -14.12
CA GLU A 76 -55.91 -27.04 -14.72
C GLU A 76 -56.90 -26.63 -13.61
N THR A 77 -56.77 -25.40 -13.12
CA THR A 77 -57.87 -24.54 -12.68
C THR A 77 -57.41 -23.10 -12.80
N ASP A 78 -57.93 -22.41 -13.81
CA ASP A 78 -57.84 -20.96 -13.98
C ASP A 78 -58.23 -20.23 -12.69
N GLU A 79 -57.29 -19.52 -12.07
CA GLU A 79 -57.58 -18.25 -11.40
C GLU A 79 -56.30 -17.40 -11.35
N PHE A 80 -56.39 -16.20 -11.92
CA PHE A 80 -55.37 -15.15 -11.90
C PHE A 80 -55.14 -14.72 -10.44
N ILE A 81 -54.14 -15.31 -9.75
CA ILE A 81 -53.78 -14.89 -8.40
C ILE A 81 -53.18 -13.49 -8.50
N SER A 82 -53.79 -12.52 -7.82
CA SER A 82 -53.27 -11.15 -7.74
C SER A 82 -51.90 -11.15 -7.04
N GLU A 83 -50.96 -10.28 -7.42
CA GLU A 83 -49.62 -10.16 -6.78
C GLU A 83 -49.70 -10.06 -5.24
N ALA A 84 -50.79 -9.49 -4.71
CA ALA A 84 -51.03 -9.39 -3.27
C ALA A 84 -51.41 -10.72 -2.60
N GLU A 85 -52.14 -11.61 -3.28
CA GLU A 85 -52.50 -12.94 -2.76
C GLU A 85 -51.31 -13.90 -2.80
N GLY A 86 -50.48 -13.84 -3.85
CA GLY A 86 -49.23 -14.62 -3.94
C GLY A 86 -48.26 -14.28 -2.81
N ILE A 87 -48.07 -13.01 -2.48
CA ILE A 87 -47.19 -12.56 -1.38
C ILE A 87 -47.69 -13.06 -0.01
N VAL A 88 -49.00 -13.07 0.23
CA VAL A 88 -49.59 -13.56 1.48
C VAL A 88 -49.42 -15.09 1.62
N GLU A 89 -49.53 -15.83 0.51
CA GLU A 89 -49.37 -17.29 0.49
C GLU A 89 -47.91 -17.71 0.76
N ILE A 90 -46.93 -17.02 0.15
CA ILE A 90 -45.50 -17.27 0.39
C ILE A 90 -45.11 -16.97 1.84
N THR A 91 -45.59 -15.83 2.37
CA THR A 91 -45.34 -15.46 3.78
C THR A 91 -45.86 -16.53 4.75
N LYS A 92 -47.01 -17.13 4.43
CA LYS A 92 -47.59 -18.24 5.20
C LYS A 92 -46.77 -19.52 5.05
N ASP A 93 -46.25 -19.84 3.87
CA ASP A 93 -45.40 -21.00 3.64
C ASP A 93 -44.03 -20.89 4.33
N ILE A 94 -43.44 -19.70 4.35
CA ILE A 94 -42.24 -19.40 5.15
C ILE A 94 -42.52 -19.64 6.63
N ALA A 95 -43.59 -19.08 7.18
CA ALA A 95 -43.97 -19.28 8.59
C ALA A 95 -44.23 -20.76 8.91
N ASN A 96 -44.87 -21.49 8.00
CA ASN A 96 -45.12 -22.93 8.15
C ASN A 96 -43.82 -23.74 8.12
N CYS A 97 -42.87 -23.38 7.26
CA CYS A 97 -41.57 -24.02 7.17
C CYS A 97 -40.72 -23.75 8.42
N ASN A 98 -40.67 -22.50 8.90
CA ASN A 98 -40.07 -22.13 10.18
C ASN A 98 -40.69 -22.93 11.35
N LYS A 99 -42.02 -23.06 11.40
CA LYS A 99 -42.69 -23.83 12.44
C LYS A 99 -42.34 -25.33 12.37
N ALA A 100 -42.29 -25.92 11.18
CA ALA A 100 -41.88 -27.31 11.00
C ALA A 100 -40.41 -27.54 11.41
N PHE A 101 -39.54 -26.56 11.14
CA PHE A 101 -38.17 -26.54 11.62
C PHE A 101 -38.10 -26.52 13.15
N GLU A 102 -38.85 -25.65 13.82
CA GLU A 102 -38.80 -25.55 15.28
C GLU A 102 -39.25 -26.88 15.93
N TYR A 103 -40.26 -27.55 15.39
CA TYR A 103 -40.63 -28.90 15.84
C TYR A 103 -39.52 -29.93 15.63
N LEU A 104 -38.82 -29.88 14.49
CA LEU A 104 -37.66 -30.73 14.24
C LEU A 104 -36.56 -30.45 15.28
N ARG A 105 -36.22 -29.18 15.53
CA ARG A 105 -35.22 -28.75 16.51
C ARG A 105 -35.57 -29.19 17.92
N GLU A 106 -36.82 -29.00 18.35
CA GLU A 106 -37.32 -29.44 19.66
C GLU A 106 -37.22 -30.96 19.80
N SER A 107 -37.65 -31.71 18.78
CA SER A 107 -37.57 -33.18 18.81
C SER A 107 -36.13 -33.69 18.83
N LEU A 108 -35.21 -33.02 18.13
CA LEU A 108 -33.78 -33.31 18.16
C LEU A 108 -33.19 -33.05 19.55
N ASN A 109 -33.45 -31.89 20.13
CA ASN A 109 -32.92 -31.54 21.45
C ASN A 109 -33.50 -32.42 22.56
N HIS A 110 -34.80 -32.75 22.49
CA HIS A 110 -35.41 -33.69 23.42
C HIS A 110 -34.74 -35.07 23.36
N TRP A 111 -34.45 -35.55 22.15
CA TRP A 111 -33.75 -36.82 21.94
C TRP A 111 -32.31 -36.80 22.48
N LEU A 112 -31.60 -35.69 22.33
CA LEU A 112 -30.19 -35.55 22.72
C LEU A 112 -29.97 -35.08 24.17
N ASN A 113 -30.99 -34.58 24.87
CA ASN A 113 -30.84 -34.02 26.22
C ASN A 113 -30.20 -34.97 27.25
N PRO A 114 -30.56 -36.28 27.31
CA PRO A 114 -29.92 -37.19 28.26
C PRO A 114 -28.40 -37.31 28.06
N VAL A 115 -27.95 -37.22 26.81
CA VAL A 115 -26.54 -37.33 26.41
C VAL A 115 -25.81 -36.02 26.68
N LYS A 116 -26.49 -34.88 26.49
CA LYS A 116 -25.98 -33.55 26.79
C LYS A 116 -25.57 -33.45 28.26
N GLU A 117 -26.47 -33.79 29.19
CA GLU A 117 -26.21 -33.72 30.63
C GLU A 117 -25.02 -34.59 31.05
N GLN A 118 -24.89 -35.78 30.45
CA GLN A 118 -23.77 -36.69 30.70
C GLN A 118 -22.45 -36.13 30.15
N LEU A 119 -22.46 -35.55 28.93
CA LEU A 119 -21.27 -34.96 28.33
C LEU A 119 -20.78 -33.71 29.06
N GLU A 120 -21.70 -32.86 29.53
CA GLU A 120 -21.36 -31.64 30.27
C GLU A 120 -20.72 -31.93 31.63
N GLN A 121 -21.00 -33.10 32.23
CA GLN A 121 -20.34 -33.55 33.47
C GLN A 121 -18.92 -34.07 33.21
N GLU A 122 -18.68 -34.66 32.05
CA GLU A 122 -17.40 -35.30 31.69
C GLU A 122 -16.43 -34.32 31.00
N LEU A 123 -16.94 -33.23 30.42
CA LEU A 123 -16.14 -32.18 29.77
C LEU A 123 -15.84 -31.04 30.74
N ASP A 124 -14.60 -30.96 31.24
CA ASP A 124 -14.11 -29.77 31.94
C ASP A 124 -13.86 -28.63 30.93
N ILE A 125 -14.81 -27.68 30.80
CA ILE A 125 -14.74 -26.59 29.82
C ILE A 125 -14.01 -25.39 30.42
N ILE A 126 -12.80 -25.11 29.93
CA ILE A 126 -11.98 -23.95 30.31
C ILE A 126 -12.25 -22.81 29.32
N ALA A 127 -12.17 -21.55 29.75
CA ALA A 127 -12.24 -20.40 28.84
C ALA A 127 -11.22 -20.52 27.67
N ASP A 128 -11.61 -20.11 26.47
CA ASP A 128 -10.79 -20.11 25.24
C ASP A 128 -10.32 -21.50 24.73
N GLN A 129 -10.94 -22.59 25.19
CA GLN A 129 -10.72 -23.93 24.63
C GLN A 129 -11.66 -24.22 23.46
N GLU A 130 -11.10 -24.62 22.31
CA GLU A 130 -11.87 -25.08 21.14
C GLU A 130 -12.24 -26.56 21.27
N ILE A 131 -13.53 -26.88 21.06
CA ILE A 131 -14.05 -28.25 21.09
C ILE A 131 -14.68 -28.58 19.73
N ASP A 132 -14.02 -29.48 18.97
CA ASP A 132 -14.53 -30.01 17.71
C ASP A 132 -15.36 -31.28 17.96
N VAL A 133 -16.54 -31.38 17.37
CA VAL A 133 -17.42 -32.57 17.52
C VAL A 133 -17.53 -33.31 16.19
N VAL A 134 -17.36 -34.64 16.21
CA VAL A 134 -17.50 -35.50 15.02
C VAL A 134 -18.52 -36.61 15.27
N ILE A 135 -19.51 -36.74 14.39
CA ILE A 135 -20.54 -37.79 14.45
C ILE A 135 -20.19 -38.92 13.47
N ARG A 136 -20.10 -40.15 13.98
CA ARG A 136 -19.83 -41.35 13.18
C ARG A 136 -21.08 -42.23 13.09
N THR A 137 -21.52 -42.48 11.85
CA THR A 137 -22.77 -43.21 11.55
C THR A 137 -22.54 -44.54 10.83
N GLN A 138 -21.27 -44.91 10.63
CA GLN A 138 -20.88 -45.93 9.66
C GLN A 138 -21.30 -47.36 10.02
N ASN A 139 -21.43 -47.66 11.31
CA ASN A 139 -21.79 -48.98 11.83
C ASN A 139 -23.32 -49.23 11.84
N ILE A 140 -24.14 -48.23 11.48
CA ILE A 140 -25.59 -48.38 11.38
C ILE A 140 -25.96 -49.27 10.19
N SER A 141 -26.67 -50.37 10.45
CA SER A 141 -27.06 -51.36 9.46
C SER A 141 -28.18 -50.89 8.51
N SER A 142 -29.08 -50.04 9.00
CA SER A 142 -30.17 -49.47 8.20
C SER A 142 -29.68 -48.27 7.41
N GLN A 143 -29.66 -48.39 6.08
CA GLN A 143 -29.27 -47.31 5.18
C GLN A 143 -30.16 -46.07 5.36
N ALA A 144 -31.47 -46.25 5.52
CA ALA A 144 -32.40 -45.13 5.73
C ALA A 144 -32.13 -44.38 7.04
N THR A 145 -31.82 -45.11 8.12
CA THR A 145 -31.45 -44.51 9.42
C THR A 145 -30.13 -43.76 9.31
N LYS A 146 -29.14 -44.35 8.63
CA LYS A 146 -27.83 -43.76 8.41
C LYS A 146 -27.92 -42.45 7.62
N GLU A 147 -28.66 -42.43 6.52
CA GLU A 147 -28.87 -41.24 5.69
C GLU A 147 -29.54 -40.11 6.50
N LEU A 148 -30.60 -40.43 7.25
CA LEU A 148 -31.27 -39.43 8.05
C LEU A 148 -30.34 -38.86 9.13
N LEU A 149 -29.56 -39.69 9.84
CA LEU A 149 -28.57 -39.22 10.82
C LEU A 149 -27.56 -38.24 10.22
N GLN A 150 -27.16 -38.43 8.97
CA GLN A 150 -26.22 -37.54 8.27
C GLN A 150 -26.88 -36.21 7.82
N LYS A 151 -28.19 -36.21 7.64
CA LYS A 151 -29.00 -35.04 7.27
C LYS A 151 -29.46 -34.20 8.47
N LEU A 152 -29.41 -34.75 9.69
CA LEU A 152 -29.86 -34.03 10.88
C LEU A 152 -29.04 -32.78 11.20
N PRO A 153 -29.67 -31.72 11.74
CA PRO A 153 -29.00 -30.48 12.08
C PRO A 153 -28.30 -30.53 13.44
N TRP A 154 -27.22 -31.31 13.51
CA TRP A 154 -26.48 -31.53 14.75
C TRP A 154 -25.97 -30.25 15.44
N HIS A 155 -25.67 -29.17 14.71
CA HIS A 155 -25.26 -27.89 15.32
C HIS A 155 -26.40 -27.15 16.03
N SER A 156 -27.66 -27.50 15.72
CA SER A 156 -28.85 -26.98 16.43
C SER A 156 -29.10 -27.70 17.76
N TRP A 157 -28.22 -28.61 18.15
CA TRP A 157 -28.21 -29.19 19.48
C TRP A 157 -27.76 -28.12 20.48
N ASP A 158 -28.54 -27.89 21.53
CA ASP A 158 -28.31 -26.88 22.57
C ASP A 158 -26.95 -27.02 23.28
N PHE A 159 -26.26 -28.14 23.09
CA PHE A 159 -24.87 -28.32 23.50
C PHE A 159 -23.92 -27.29 22.86
N PHE A 160 -24.16 -26.88 21.61
CA PHE A 160 -23.36 -25.88 20.88
C PHE A 160 -23.68 -24.42 21.25
N SER A 161 -24.55 -24.17 22.25
CA SER A 161 -24.90 -22.80 22.68
C SER A 161 -23.78 -22.06 23.44
N LYS A 162 -22.69 -22.75 23.83
CA LYS A 162 -21.54 -22.16 24.52
C LYS A 162 -20.46 -21.74 23.52
N GLU A 163 -19.80 -20.60 23.77
CA GLU A 163 -18.79 -19.98 22.88
C GLU A 163 -17.54 -20.85 22.59
N ASN A 164 -17.32 -21.90 23.39
CA ASN A 164 -16.20 -22.83 23.28
C ASN A 164 -16.33 -23.87 22.15
N PHE A 165 -17.56 -24.14 21.68
CA PHE A 165 -17.79 -25.14 20.64
C PHE A 165 -17.64 -24.51 19.26
N THR A 166 -16.84 -25.16 18.40
CA THR A 166 -16.52 -24.68 17.06
C THR A 166 -17.62 -25.08 16.08
N ASP A 167 -17.68 -26.33 15.63
CA ASP A 167 -18.76 -26.86 14.80
C ASP A 167 -18.82 -28.40 14.89
N VAL A 168 -19.77 -29.00 14.17
CA VAL A 168 -19.96 -30.44 14.03
C VAL A 168 -19.62 -30.92 12.63
N ALA A 169 -18.80 -31.97 12.56
CA ALA A 169 -18.50 -32.71 11.35
C ALA A 169 -19.13 -34.12 11.36
N LEU A 170 -19.27 -34.69 10.17
CA LEU A 170 -19.67 -36.07 9.95
C LEU A 170 -18.45 -36.89 9.54
N SER A 171 -18.38 -38.15 9.94
CA SER A 171 -17.38 -39.09 9.42
C SER A 171 -18.06 -40.28 8.74
N PHE A 172 -17.79 -40.44 7.44
CA PHE A 172 -18.38 -41.47 6.60
C PHE A 172 -17.45 -42.68 6.40
N SER A 173 -16.18 -42.60 6.81
CA SER A 173 -15.18 -43.63 6.49
C SER A 173 -15.07 -44.76 7.55
N ASN A 174 -14.58 -45.91 7.07
CA ASN A 174 -14.22 -47.07 7.90
C ASN A 174 -12.78 -46.98 8.45
N SER A 175 -12.06 -45.86 8.26
CA SER A 175 -10.65 -45.77 8.65
C SER A 175 -10.46 -45.91 10.17
N LYS A 176 -9.32 -46.46 10.57
CA LYS A 176 -8.93 -46.54 11.99
C LYS A 176 -8.67 -45.13 12.51
N GLU A 177 -9.21 -44.85 13.69
CA GLU A 177 -8.92 -43.61 14.43
C GLU A 177 -7.40 -43.51 14.63
N VAL A 178 -6.81 -42.44 14.10
CA VAL A 178 -5.48 -41.99 14.54
C VAL A 178 -5.75 -40.96 15.63
N ASN A 179 -4.94 -40.94 16.69
CA ASN A 179 -4.99 -39.86 17.68
C ASN A 179 -4.67 -38.54 16.94
N SER A 180 -5.70 -37.83 16.48
CA SER A 180 -5.62 -36.70 15.53
C SER A 180 -5.13 -35.40 16.15
N ILE A 181 -4.39 -35.53 17.25
CA ILE A 181 -3.84 -34.42 18.02
C ILE A 181 -2.34 -34.68 18.16
N SER A 182 -1.62 -34.77 17.04
CA SER A 182 -0.17 -34.96 17.09
C SER A 182 0.54 -33.60 17.07
N SER A 183 1.63 -33.51 17.81
CA SER A 183 2.53 -32.34 17.88
C SER A 183 3.66 -32.40 16.85
N GLU A 184 3.62 -33.37 15.93
CA GLU A 184 4.64 -33.51 14.88
C GLU A 184 4.39 -32.45 13.80
N GLY A 185 4.94 -31.26 14.05
CA GLY A 185 4.95 -30.17 13.08
C GLY A 185 5.57 -30.62 11.76
N MET A 186 4.94 -30.24 10.65
CA MET A 186 5.55 -30.34 9.33
C MET A 186 6.98 -29.76 9.36
N PRO A 187 7.91 -30.31 8.55
CA PRO A 187 9.24 -29.75 8.45
C PRO A 187 9.15 -28.25 8.15
N LEU A 188 9.85 -27.45 8.94
CA LEU A 188 9.95 -26.01 8.75
C LEU A 188 10.38 -25.74 7.31
N LEU A 189 9.45 -25.24 6.50
CA LEU A 189 9.80 -24.69 5.22
C LEU A 189 10.58 -23.40 5.47
N PRO A 190 11.64 -23.13 4.69
CA PRO A 190 12.35 -21.87 4.81
C PRO A 190 11.46 -20.65 4.51
N ARG A 191 10.27 -20.85 3.90
CA ARG A 191 9.31 -19.82 3.51
C ARG A 191 7.87 -20.36 3.48
N PRO A 192 6.86 -19.47 3.64
CA PRO A 192 5.47 -19.84 3.41
C PRO A 192 5.27 -20.31 1.96
N LYS A 193 4.74 -21.53 1.76
CA LYS A 193 4.32 -21.99 0.43
C LYS A 193 2.98 -21.37 0.04
N ARG A 194 2.73 -21.25 -1.27
CA ARG A 194 1.40 -20.91 -1.77
C ARG A 194 0.49 -22.13 -1.72
N VAL A 195 -0.75 -21.94 -1.28
CA VAL A 195 -1.77 -23.01 -1.26
C VAL A 195 -2.29 -23.22 -2.68
N LYS A 196 -2.03 -24.38 -3.28
CA LYS A 196 -2.44 -24.68 -4.65
C LYS A 196 -3.91 -25.12 -4.69
N ILE A 197 -4.76 -24.35 -5.36
CA ILE A 197 -6.20 -24.58 -5.48
C ILE A 197 -6.57 -24.84 -6.94
N LEU A 198 -7.14 -26.01 -7.21
CA LEU A 198 -7.75 -26.31 -8.50
C LEU A 198 -9.25 -25.98 -8.45
N CYS A 199 -9.68 -25.01 -9.25
CA CYS A 199 -11.06 -24.52 -9.30
C CYS A 199 -11.74 -25.00 -10.58
N ILE A 200 -12.69 -25.92 -10.47
CA ILE A 200 -13.51 -26.42 -11.57
C ILE A 200 -14.82 -25.64 -11.58
N LEU A 201 -15.01 -24.80 -12.61
CA LEU A 201 -16.23 -24.02 -12.83
C LEU A 201 -17.04 -24.75 -13.90
N GLY A 202 -18.01 -25.56 -13.46
CA GLY A 202 -18.81 -26.44 -14.29
C GLY A 202 -19.87 -25.72 -15.13
N ALA A 203 -20.84 -26.49 -15.62
CA ALA A 203 -21.98 -25.95 -16.37
C ALA A 203 -22.73 -24.87 -15.55
N ASN A 204 -22.93 -23.71 -16.16
CA ASN A 204 -23.68 -22.59 -15.58
C ASN A 204 -25.19 -22.65 -15.88
N THR A 205 -25.59 -23.40 -16.92
CA THR A 205 -26.97 -23.73 -17.27
C THR A 205 -27.06 -25.17 -17.79
N LEU A 206 -28.24 -25.81 -17.67
CA LEU A 206 -28.51 -27.14 -18.21
C LEU A 206 -29.68 -27.09 -19.22
N GLY A 207 -29.37 -27.13 -20.52
CA GLY A 207 -30.38 -27.09 -21.58
C GLY A 207 -31.14 -25.76 -21.64
N ASP A 208 -32.46 -25.79 -21.90
CA ASP A 208 -33.34 -24.62 -21.97
C ASP A 208 -33.82 -24.13 -20.57
N SER A 209 -33.18 -24.58 -19.47
CA SER A 209 -33.59 -24.20 -18.11
C SER A 209 -33.17 -22.77 -17.76
N GLU A 210 -34.05 -22.00 -17.12
CA GLU A 210 -33.75 -20.69 -16.52
C GLU A 210 -32.85 -20.76 -15.27
N ASP A 211 -32.46 -21.96 -14.83
CA ASP A 211 -31.61 -22.19 -13.66
C ASP A 211 -30.14 -21.84 -13.96
N LYS A 212 -29.73 -20.61 -13.65
CA LYS A 212 -28.39 -20.08 -13.90
C LYS A 212 -27.57 -20.01 -12.61
N ILE A 213 -26.45 -20.75 -12.56
CA ILE A 213 -25.44 -20.66 -11.50
C ILE A 213 -24.38 -19.63 -11.91
N ASP A 214 -24.16 -18.59 -11.09
CA ASP A 214 -23.13 -17.58 -11.30
C ASP A 214 -21.77 -18.08 -10.77
N VAL A 215 -21.18 -19.01 -11.52
CA VAL A 215 -19.81 -19.53 -11.25
C VAL A 215 -18.72 -18.45 -11.33
N GLU A 216 -19.03 -17.29 -11.91
CA GLU A 216 -18.10 -16.17 -12.07
C GLU A 216 -17.99 -15.34 -10.78
N ALA A 217 -19.08 -15.25 -10.01
CA ALA A 217 -19.02 -14.73 -8.64
C ALA A 217 -18.09 -15.55 -7.74
N ASP A 218 -18.19 -16.88 -7.77
CA ASP A 218 -17.30 -17.79 -7.03
C ASP A 218 -15.83 -17.58 -7.42
N ARG A 219 -15.55 -17.45 -8.73
CA ARG A 219 -14.21 -17.16 -9.27
C ARG A 219 -13.62 -15.88 -8.68
N ARG A 220 -14.42 -14.80 -8.61
CA ARG A 220 -13.97 -13.50 -8.06
C ARG A 220 -13.53 -13.60 -6.61
N PHE A 221 -14.21 -14.41 -5.79
CA PHE A 221 -13.81 -14.61 -4.40
C PHE A 221 -12.54 -15.45 -4.27
N LEU A 222 -12.45 -16.57 -4.99
CA LEU A 222 -11.29 -17.47 -4.97
C LEU A 222 -10.00 -16.78 -5.43
N ARG A 223 -10.09 -15.82 -6.35
CA ARG A 223 -8.93 -15.05 -6.83
C ARG A 223 -8.35 -14.10 -5.76
N LYS A 224 -9.16 -13.67 -4.79
CA LYS A 224 -8.75 -12.70 -3.76
C LYS A 224 -8.09 -13.35 -2.54
N ILE A 225 -8.01 -14.68 -2.50
CA ILE A 225 -7.45 -15.41 -1.36
C ILE A 225 -5.94 -15.11 -1.22
N PRO A 226 -5.50 -14.51 -0.10
CA PRO A 226 -4.09 -14.19 0.11
C PRO A 226 -3.26 -15.47 0.23
N GLY A 227 -2.10 -15.52 -0.41
CA GLY A 227 -1.24 -16.71 -0.39
C GLY A 227 -1.75 -17.93 -1.18
N ALA A 228 -2.86 -17.85 -1.92
CA ALA A 228 -3.35 -18.94 -2.77
C ALA A 228 -2.80 -18.89 -4.21
N TYR A 229 -2.55 -20.05 -4.81
CA TYR A 229 -2.35 -20.22 -6.26
C TYR A 229 -3.57 -20.91 -6.85
N CYS A 230 -4.46 -20.15 -7.49
CA CYS A 230 -5.71 -20.66 -8.03
C CYS A 230 -5.58 -20.88 -9.54
N VAL A 231 -5.93 -22.08 -10.01
CA VAL A 231 -6.10 -22.37 -11.45
C VAL A 231 -7.56 -22.62 -11.73
N PHE A 232 -8.12 -21.87 -12.68
CA PHE A 232 -9.54 -21.93 -13.02
C PHE A 232 -9.74 -22.70 -14.32
N LEU A 233 -10.45 -23.83 -14.23
CA LEU A 233 -10.91 -24.61 -15.37
C LEU A 233 -12.38 -24.25 -15.64
N ARG A 234 -12.63 -23.46 -16.68
CA ARG A 234 -13.97 -22.99 -17.06
C ARG A 234 -14.60 -23.95 -18.05
N GLN A 235 -15.71 -24.55 -17.65
CA GLN A 235 -16.44 -25.55 -18.41
C GLN A 235 -15.53 -26.56 -19.13
N PRO A 236 -14.56 -27.18 -18.40
CA PRO A 236 -13.47 -27.90 -19.04
C PRO A 236 -13.95 -29.18 -19.71
N LYS A 237 -13.14 -29.68 -20.64
CA LYS A 237 -13.29 -31.07 -21.09
C LYS A 237 -12.66 -32.02 -20.07
N LEU A 238 -13.16 -33.24 -19.99
CA LEU A 238 -12.62 -34.28 -19.11
C LEU A 238 -11.13 -34.56 -19.36
N SER A 239 -10.71 -34.53 -20.63
CA SER A 239 -9.30 -34.70 -21.02
C SER A 239 -8.39 -33.59 -20.50
N GLU A 240 -8.90 -32.35 -20.46
CA GLU A 240 -8.19 -31.19 -19.93
C GLU A 240 -8.04 -31.30 -18.42
N LEU A 241 -9.14 -31.58 -17.70
CA LEU A 241 -9.10 -31.81 -16.25
C LEU A 241 -8.09 -32.90 -15.88
N THR A 242 -8.13 -34.03 -16.59
CA THR A 242 -7.21 -35.15 -16.35
C THR A 242 -5.74 -34.77 -16.59
N LYS A 243 -5.48 -33.91 -17.59
CA LYS A 243 -4.13 -33.40 -17.86
C LYS A 243 -3.64 -32.52 -16.70
N PHE A 244 -4.44 -31.55 -16.26
CA PHE A 244 -4.08 -30.66 -15.15
C PHE A 244 -3.88 -31.40 -13.82
N MET A 245 -4.69 -32.42 -13.55
CA MET A 245 -4.55 -33.27 -12.36
C MET A 245 -3.29 -34.15 -12.38
N LYS A 246 -2.72 -34.43 -13.57
CA LYS A 246 -1.47 -35.20 -13.72
C LYS A 246 -0.22 -34.33 -13.68
N GLU A 247 -0.29 -33.09 -14.14
CA GLU A 247 0.88 -32.21 -14.28
C GLU A 247 1.31 -31.55 -12.96
N LYS A 248 0.39 -31.35 -12.00
CA LYS A 248 0.66 -30.68 -10.72
C LYS A 248 -0.02 -31.36 -9.52
N SER A 249 0.60 -31.23 -8.36
CA SER A 249 -0.03 -31.51 -7.06
C SER A 249 -0.93 -30.34 -6.62
N TRP A 250 -2.04 -30.64 -5.95
CA TRP A 250 -3.05 -29.66 -5.50
C TRP A 250 -3.32 -29.84 -4.01
N ASP A 251 -3.40 -28.74 -3.25
CA ASP A 251 -3.74 -28.75 -1.82
C ASP A 251 -5.26 -28.72 -1.60
N ILE A 252 -5.98 -27.96 -2.44
CA ILE A 252 -7.44 -27.79 -2.38
C ILE A 252 -8.07 -28.08 -3.75
N LEU A 253 -9.18 -28.81 -3.74
CA LEU A 253 -10.07 -28.99 -4.90
C LEU A 253 -11.37 -28.22 -4.66
N PHE A 254 -11.73 -27.32 -5.57
CA PHE A 254 -12.98 -26.57 -5.53
C PHE A 254 -13.82 -26.90 -6.78
N PHE A 255 -15.11 -27.17 -6.58
CA PHE A 255 -16.09 -27.35 -7.66
C PHE A 255 -17.28 -26.43 -7.44
N SER A 256 -17.69 -25.71 -8.48
CA SER A 256 -18.94 -24.95 -8.54
C SER A 256 -19.67 -25.25 -9.86
N GLY A 257 -20.96 -25.54 -9.79
CA GLY A 257 -21.77 -25.92 -10.94
C GLY A 257 -22.83 -26.96 -10.59
N HIS A 258 -23.56 -27.43 -11.61
CA HIS A 258 -24.59 -28.45 -11.40
C HIS A 258 -23.99 -29.81 -11.03
N SER A 259 -24.70 -30.54 -10.17
CA SER A 259 -24.40 -31.92 -9.80
C SER A 259 -25.69 -32.71 -9.64
N GLU A 260 -25.66 -34.01 -9.97
CA GLU A 260 -26.79 -34.92 -9.77
C GLU A 260 -26.33 -36.28 -9.23
N THR A 261 -27.15 -36.95 -8.44
CA THR A 261 -26.99 -38.35 -8.08
C THR A 261 -28.02 -39.19 -8.83
N ASP A 262 -27.61 -40.36 -9.35
CA ASP A 262 -28.52 -41.29 -10.04
C ASP A 262 -29.75 -41.66 -9.19
N LYS A 263 -30.86 -42.03 -9.84
CA LYS A 263 -32.11 -42.45 -9.20
C LYS A 263 -31.93 -43.64 -8.26
N ASN A 264 -30.98 -44.53 -8.55
CA ASN A 264 -30.63 -45.66 -7.69
C ASN A 264 -29.62 -45.30 -6.59
N ARG A 265 -29.17 -44.04 -6.53
CA ARG A 265 -28.18 -43.47 -5.60
C ARG A 265 -26.84 -44.21 -5.54
N ASN A 266 -26.49 -44.90 -6.62
CA ASN A 266 -25.25 -45.68 -6.70
C ASN A 266 -24.03 -44.82 -7.09
N THR A 267 -24.21 -43.80 -7.93
CA THR A 267 -23.14 -42.90 -8.38
C THR A 267 -23.64 -41.46 -8.52
N GLY A 268 -22.74 -40.50 -8.37
CA GLY A 268 -22.96 -39.07 -8.57
C GLY A 268 -22.21 -38.55 -9.81
N TYR A 269 -22.74 -37.49 -10.40
CA TYR A 269 -22.22 -36.83 -11.59
C TYR A 269 -21.99 -35.33 -11.33
N LEU A 270 -20.85 -34.83 -11.79
CA LEU A 270 -20.51 -33.40 -11.83
C LEU A 270 -20.60 -32.92 -13.28
N TYR A 271 -21.41 -31.90 -13.56
CA TYR A 271 -21.51 -31.36 -14.92
C TYR A 271 -20.32 -30.45 -15.18
N LEU A 272 -19.34 -30.93 -15.96
CA LEU A 272 -18.16 -30.15 -16.32
C LEU A 272 -18.54 -29.06 -17.31
N ASN A 273 -19.39 -29.35 -18.29
CA ASN A 273 -19.90 -28.39 -19.26
C ASN A 273 -21.30 -28.83 -19.75
N SER A 274 -21.86 -28.14 -20.75
CA SER A 274 -23.18 -28.47 -21.29
C SER A 274 -23.26 -29.85 -21.99
N GLU A 275 -22.12 -30.45 -22.35
CA GLU A 275 -22.02 -31.70 -23.12
C GLU A 275 -21.44 -32.88 -22.31
N GLU A 276 -20.51 -32.60 -21.39
CA GLU A 276 -19.76 -33.61 -20.62
C GLU A 276 -20.07 -33.53 -19.12
N ARG A 277 -20.29 -34.71 -18.52
CA ARG A 277 -20.39 -34.91 -17.08
C ARG A 277 -19.32 -35.89 -16.60
N LEU A 278 -18.78 -35.66 -15.42
CA LEU A 278 -17.77 -36.49 -14.77
C LEU A 278 -18.42 -37.42 -13.75
N ASP A 279 -18.17 -38.72 -13.87
CA ASP A 279 -18.55 -39.70 -12.85
C ASP A 279 -17.63 -39.56 -11.63
N ILE A 280 -18.20 -39.57 -10.43
CA ILE A 280 -17.46 -39.47 -9.18
C ILE A 280 -16.43 -40.60 -8.98
N GLN A 281 -16.65 -41.79 -9.55
CA GLN A 281 -15.69 -42.89 -9.52
C GLN A 281 -14.48 -42.57 -10.39
N GLU A 282 -14.70 -41.93 -11.54
CA GLU A 282 -13.61 -41.45 -12.39
C GLU A 282 -12.83 -40.34 -11.69
N LEU A 283 -13.51 -39.42 -10.98
CA LEU A 283 -12.83 -38.43 -10.13
C LEU A 283 -11.99 -39.11 -9.03
N LYS A 284 -12.51 -40.17 -8.39
CA LYS A 284 -11.80 -40.96 -7.38
C LYS A 284 -10.52 -41.56 -7.95
N GLU A 285 -10.58 -42.15 -9.14
CA GLU A 285 -9.42 -42.70 -9.85
C GLU A 285 -8.39 -41.61 -10.19
N ILE A 286 -8.84 -40.44 -10.66
CA ILE A 286 -7.96 -39.30 -10.97
C ILE A 286 -7.21 -38.84 -9.71
N ILE A 287 -7.91 -38.68 -8.57
CA ILE A 287 -7.31 -38.25 -7.30
C ILE A 287 -6.34 -39.32 -6.75
N GLN A 288 -6.70 -40.61 -6.84
CA GLN A 288 -5.83 -41.70 -6.38
C GLN A 288 -4.53 -41.78 -7.19
N ASN A 289 -4.60 -41.54 -8.50
CA ASN A 289 -3.41 -41.52 -9.37
C ASN A 289 -2.47 -40.36 -9.03
N GLN A 290 -2.99 -39.21 -8.60
CA GLN A 290 -2.18 -38.07 -8.16
C GLN A 290 -1.33 -38.43 -6.93
N LYS A 291 -1.93 -39.10 -5.94
CA LYS A 291 -1.26 -39.52 -4.70
C LYS A 291 -0.10 -40.50 -4.92
N ALA A 292 -0.09 -41.22 -6.04
CA ALA A 292 0.99 -42.14 -6.40
C ALA A 292 2.27 -41.42 -6.85
N ILE A 293 2.18 -40.13 -7.20
CA ILE A 293 3.30 -39.32 -7.71
C ILE A 293 4.12 -38.72 -6.55
N ASP A 294 3.46 -38.24 -5.49
CA ASP A 294 4.11 -37.79 -4.25
C ASP A 294 3.21 -38.09 -3.02
N PRO A 295 3.65 -38.90 -2.05
CA PRO A 295 2.84 -39.27 -0.88
C PRO A 295 2.66 -38.13 0.14
N ASN A 296 3.48 -37.07 0.09
CA ASN A 296 3.37 -35.89 0.96
C ASN A 296 2.53 -34.76 0.34
N GLU A 297 2.29 -34.82 -0.98
CA GLU A 297 1.52 -33.82 -1.73
C GLU A 297 0.20 -34.40 -2.26
N GLY A 298 -0.91 -33.76 -1.95
CA GLY A 298 -2.22 -34.22 -2.39
C GLY A 298 -3.35 -33.44 -1.72
N ILE A 299 -4.56 -33.57 -2.28
CA ILE A 299 -5.72 -32.79 -1.89
C ILE A 299 -6.04 -33.02 -0.41
N LYS A 300 -5.95 -31.95 0.39
CA LYS A 300 -6.26 -31.94 1.83
C LYS A 300 -7.69 -31.49 2.10
N LEU A 301 -8.20 -30.57 1.27
CA LEU A 301 -9.56 -30.02 1.35
C LEU A 301 -10.27 -30.14 0.01
N ALA A 302 -11.51 -30.59 0.02
CA ALA A 302 -12.39 -30.50 -1.14
C ALA A 302 -13.65 -29.69 -0.79
N ILE A 303 -14.05 -28.77 -1.65
CA ILE A 303 -15.24 -27.92 -1.47
C ILE A 303 -16.14 -28.12 -2.68
N PHE A 304 -17.35 -28.63 -2.46
CA PHE A 304 -18.35 -28.80 -3.51
C PHE A 304 -19.48 -27.80 -3.28
N ASN A 305 -19.41 -26.68 -4.00
CA ASN A 305 -20.42 -25.64 -4.00
C ASN A 305 -21.54 -25.99 -5.01
N SER A 306 -22.21 -27.14 -4.82
CA SER A 306 -23.18 -27.69 -5.76
C SER A 306 -24.45 -28.22 -5.07
N CYS A 307 -25.50 -28.45 -5.86
CA CYS A 307 -26.85 -28.78 -5.38
C CYS A 307 -27.01 -30.19 -4.77
N ASP A 308 -26.03 -31.09 -4.92
CA ASP A 308 -26.13 -32.48 -4.44
C ASP A 308 -24.86 -32.95 -3.72
N GLY A 309 -24.64 -32.44 -2.51
CA GLY A 309 -23.38 -32.65 -1.77
C GLY A 309 -23.26 -34.00 -1.05
N LEU A 310 -24.32 -34.50 -0.39
CA LEU A 310 -24.25 -35.70 0.45
C LEU A 310 -23.97 -37.00 -0.33
N GLY A 311 -24.57 -37.16 -1.52
CA GLY A 311 -24.33 -38.33 -2.36
C GLY A 311 -22.86 -38.43 -2.78
N LEU A 312 -22.29 -37.30 -3.20
CA LEU A 312 -20.88 -37.17 -3.58
C LEU A 312 -19.93 -37.46 -2.42
N ALA A 313 -20.22 -36.92 -1.22
CA ALA A 313 -19.33 -37.10 -0.08
C ALA A 313 -19.25 -38.56 0.41
N HIS A 314 -20.32 -39.35 0.27
CA HIS A 314 -20.25 -40.77 0.62
C HIS A 314 -19.26 -41.54 -0.26
N GLN A 315 -19.21 -41.22 -1.56
CA GLN A 315 -18.34 -41.88 -2.53
C GLN A 315 -16.88 -41.41 -2.42
N LEU A 316 -16.69 -40.15 -2.02
CA LEU A 316 -15.38 -39.54 -1.78
C LEU A 316 -14.82 -39.84 -0.38
N ALA A 317 -15.62 -40.38 0.55
CA ALA A 317 -15.23 -40.63 1.94
C ALA A 317 -14.01 -41.56 2.11
N ASP A 318 -13.81 -42.48 1.16
CA ASP A 318 -12.67 -43.41 1.17
C ASP A 318 -11.38 -42.79 0.61
N LEU A 319 -11.43 -41.56 0.10
CA LEU A 319 -10.23 -40.85 -0.35
C LEU A 319 -9.43 -40.32 0.82
N ASP A 320 -8.14 -40.12 0.59
CA ASP A 320 -7.19 -39.62 1.59
C ASP A 320 -7.26 -38.10 1.80
N ILE A 321 -8.46 -37.53 1.65
CA ILE A 321 -8.75 -36.10 1.83
C ILE A 321 -9.11 -35.90 3.31
N ALA A 322 -8.49 -34.91 3.97
CA ALA A 322 -8.71 -34.67 5.39
C ALA A 322 -10.14 -34.19 5.64
N GLN A 323 -10.59 -33.19 4.89
CA GLN A 323 -11.87 -32.54 5.08
C GLN A 323 -12.58 -32.27 3.74
N ILE A 324 -13.91 -32.42 3.73
CA ILE A 324 -14.76 -32.10 2.57
C ILE A 324 -15.92 -31.22 3.05
N ILE A 325 -16.18 -30.11 2.36
CA ILE A 325 -17.33 -29.25 2.61
C ILE A 325 -18.38 -29.49 1.53
N ILE A 326 -19.61 -29.79 1.97
CA ILE A 326 -20.76 -30.13 1.12
C ILE A 326 -22.07 -29.58 1.69
N TRP A 327 -23.11 -29.56 0.87
CA TRP A 327 -24.48 -29.22 1.26
C TRP A 327 -25.31 -30.48 1.58
N ARG A 328 -26.13 -30.42 2.63
CA ARG A 328 -27.07 -31.50 3.01
C ARG A 328 -28.29 -31.61 2.10
N GLU A 329 -28.77 -30.46 1.62
CA GLU A 329 -29.90 -30.34 0.70
C GLU A 329 -29.57 -29.21 -0.31
N PRO A 330 -30.26 -29.15 -1.45
CA PRO A 330 -30.05 -28.10 -2.44
C PRO A 330 -30.25 -26.70 -1.86
N VAL A 331 -29.44 -25.74 -2.30
CA VAL A 331 -29.41 -24.36 -1.80
C VAL A 331 -29.40 -23.36 -2.97
N PRO A 332 -30.02 -22.17 -2.85
CA PRO A 332 -29.88 -21.13 -3.87
C PRO A 332 -28.43 -20.66 -4.04
N ASP A 333 -28.04 -20.36 -5.28
CA ASP A 333 -26.69 -19.96 -5.65
C ASP A 333 -26.15 -18.77 -4.82
N LYS A 334 -26.97 -17.73 -4.62
CA LYS A 334 -26.61 -16.57 -3.79
C LYS A 334 -26.22 -16.93 -2.35
N ILE A 335 -26.88 -17.93 -1.76
CA ILE A 335 -26.55 -18.36 -0.39
C ILE A 335 -25.26 -19.17 -0.39
N ALA A 336 -25.04 -19.97 -1.43
CA ALA A 336 -23.81 -20.71 -1.62
C ALA A 336 -22.60 -19.77 -1.77
N GLN A 337 -22.77 -18.66 -2.49
CA GLN A 337 -21.77 -17.60 -2.65
C GLN A 337 -21.45 -16.86 -1.34
N GLU A 338 -22.46 -16.47 -0.57
CA GLU A 338 -22.22 -15.80 0.72
C GLU A 338 -21.56 -16.74 1.74
N PHE A 339 -21.92 -18.03 1.74
CA PHE A 339 -21.20 -19.03 2.51
C PHE A 339 -19.73 -19.10 2.12
N LEU A 340 -19.45 -19.26 0.83
CA LEU A 340 -18.09 -19.40 0.29
C LEU A 340 -17.23 -18.19 0.66
N LYS A 341 -17.76 -16.98 0.45
CA LYS A 341 -17.10 -15.72 0.79
C LYS A 341 -16.75 -15.62 2.27
N SER A 342 -17.72 -15.85 3.16
CA SER A 342 -17.49 -15.77 4.61
C SER A 342 -16.53 -16.84 5.13
N PHE A 343 -16.67 -18.06 4.61
CA PHE A 343 -15.79 -19.18 4.95
C PHE A 343 -14.35 -18.90 4.53
N LEU A 344 -14.12 -18.49 3.28
CA LEU A 344 -12.78 -18.22 2.76
C LEU A 344 -12.12 -17.05 3.49
N ASP A 345 -12.84 -15.98 3.79
CA ASP A 345 -12.32 -14.85 4.56
C ASP A 345 -11.85 -15.28 5.96
N SER A 346 -12.71 -16.03 6.66
CA SER A 346 -12.42 -16.53 8.00
C SER A 346 -11.28 -17.55 8.03
N PHE A 347 -11.24 -18.46 7.06
CA PHE A 347 -10.24 -19.53 6.99
C PHE A 347 -8.88 -19.01 6.54
N SER A 348 -8.82 -18.20 5.48
CA SER A 348 -7.55 -17.80 4.85
C SER A 348 -7.00 -16.45 5.31
N THR A 349 -7.87 -15.50 5.62
CA THR A 349 -7.45 -14.13 5.98
C THR A 349 -7.35 -13.96 7.49
N THR A 350 -8.32 -14.49 8.24
CA THR A 350 -8.30 -14.43 9.71
C THR A 350 -7.46 -15.56 10.33
N GLY A 351 -7.24 -16.66 9.63
CA GLY A 351 -6.49 -17.82 10.13
C GLY A 351 -7.26 -18.67 11.15
N LEU A 352 -8.61 -18.63 11.12
CA LEU A 352 -9.42 -19.46 12.01
C LEU A 352 -9.34 -20.94 11.61
N SER A 353 -9.53 -21.85 12.57
CA SER A 353 -9.64 -23.28 12.28
C SER A 353 -10.79 -23.55 11.30
N LEU A 354 -10.71 -24.65 10.52
CA LEU A 354 -11.75 -24.95 9.53
C LEU A 354 -13.16 -25.03 10.15
N TYR A 355 -13.28 -25.62 11.36
CA TYR A 355 -14.55 -25.70 12.09
C TYR A 355 -15.09 -24.31 12.48
N ARG A 356 -14.26 -23.46 13.09
CA ARG A 356 -14.60 -22.06 13.40
C ARG A 356 -15.03 -21.28 12.17
N SER A 357 -14.33 -21.48 11.05
CA SER A 357 -14.59 -20.78 9.80
C SER A 357 -15.96 -21.15 9.22
N VAL A 358 -16.34 -22.43 9.26
CA VAL A 358 -17.68 -22.88 8.85
C VAL A 358 -18.74 -22.34 9.82
N GLN A 359 -18.51 -22.39 11.14
CA GLN A 359 -19.42 -21.84 12.14
C GLN A 359 -19.72 -20.36 11.88
N LYS A 360 -18.66 -19.55 11.73
CA LYS A 360 -18.77 -18.11 11.46
C LYS A 360 -19.53 -17.86 10.15
N ALA A 361 -19.23 -18.61 9.09
CA ALA A 361 -19.97 -18.52 7.82
C ALA A 361 -21.46 -18.83 7.97
N ARG A 362 -21.84 -19.83 8.79
CA ARG A 362 -23.26 -20.11 9.08
C ARG A 362 -23.95 -18.96 9.81
N LEU A 363 -23.27 -18.34 10.78
CA LEU A 363 -23.80 -17.20 11.53
C LEU A 363 -24.01 -15.98 10.61
N GLU A 364 -23.05 -15.67 9.77
CA GLU A 364 -23.14 -14.54 8.83
C GLU A 364 -24.25 -14.73 7.78
N ILE A 365 -24.43 -15.96 7.26
CA ILE A 365 -25.57 -16.27 6.38
C ILE A 365 -26.91 -16.05 7.11
N GLN A 366 -26.98 -16.42 8.39
CA GLN A 366 -28.19 -16.25 9.18
C GLN A 366 -28.52 -14.76 9.41
N GLU A 367 -27.51 -13.90 9.52
CA GLU A 367 -27.70 -12.44 9.60
C GLU A 367 -28.02 -11.81 8.23
N TYR A 368 -27.43 -12.33 7.16
CA TYR A 368 -27.64 -11.87 5.79
C TYR A 368 -29.06 -12.15 5.30
N ILE A 369 -29.60 -13.32 5.61
CA ILE A 369 -30.95 -13.73 5.25
C ILE A 369 -31.93 -13.10 6.24
N SER A 370 -32.83 -12.24 5.76
CA SER A 370 -33.99 -11.83 6.56
C SER A 370 -34.81 -13.08 6.91
N GLU A 371 -35.43 -13.16 8.09
CA GLU A 371 -36.24 -14.35 8.50
C GLU A 371 -37.37 -14.72 7.49
N ASN A 372 -37.58 -13.89 6.47
CA ASN A 372 -38.62 -13.96 5.46
C ASN A 372 -38.21 -14.54 4.09
N ASP A 373 -36.95 -14.93 3.83
CA ASP A 373 -36.58 -15.43 2.48
C ASP A 373 -36.58 -16.97 2.37
N LEU A 374 -35.72 -17.64 3.14
CA LEU A 374 -35.68 -19.09 3.28
C LEU A 374 -35.32 -19.48 4.72
N PRO A 375 -36.24 -20.12 5.44
CA PRO A 375 -36.00 -20.63 6.78
C PRO A 375 -34.72 -21.46 6.91
N ARG A 376 -33.80 -20.96 7.75
CA ARG A 376 -32.70 -21.72 8.38
C ARG A 376 -31.64 -22.28 7.45
N VAL A 377 -31.51 -21.81 6.20
CA VAL A 377 -30.53 -22.29 5.20
C VAL A 377 -29.08 -22.38 5.70
N SER A 378 -28.71 -21.55 6.68
CA SER A 378 -27.40 -21.61 7.38
C SER A 378 -27.06 -22.99 7.97
N TRP A 379 -28.01 -23.91 8.13
CA TRP A 379 -27.78 -25.27 8.64
C TRP A 379 -27.34 -26.32 7.60
N LEU A 380 -27.44 -26.03 6.31
CA LEU A 380 -27.20 -26.98 5.23
C LEU A 380 -25.72 -27.27 4.95
N PRO A 381 -24.76 -26.32 5.07
CA PRO A 381 -23.36 -26.64 4.80
C PRO A 381 -22.83 -27.53 5.91
N VAL A 382 -22.15 -28.63 5.59
CA VAL A 382 -21.65 -29.62 6.55
C VAL A 382 -20.23 -30.05 6.20
N ILE A 383 -19.44 -30.30 7.25
CA ILE A 383 -18.07 -30.81 7.14
C ILE A 383 -18.13 -32.33 7.17
N HIS A 384 -17.47 -32.98 6.23
CA HIS A 384 -17.00 -34.35 6.38
C HIS A 384 -15.55 -34.36 6.85
N HIS A 385 -15.24 -35.13 7.89
CA HIS A 385 -13.90 -35.29 8.43
C HIS A 385 -13.44 -36.76 8.35
N ASN A 386 -12.34 -36.99 7.65
CA ASN A 386 -11.61 -38.25 7.68
C ASN A 386 -10.75 -38.33 8.95
N LEU A 387 -11.20 -39.12 9.92
CA LEU A 387 -10.55 -39.29 11.23
C LEU A 387 -9.15 -39.93 11.18
N ALA A 388 -8.67 -40.36 10.00
CA ALA A 388 -7.30 -40.81 9.81
C ALA A 388 -6.32 -39.65 9.53
N LYS A 389 -6.80 -38.40 9.47
CA LYS A 389 -6.02 -37.19 9.19
C LYS A 389 -6.28 -36.12 10.24
N GLU A 390 -5.34 -35.19 10.36
CA GLU A 390 -5.53 -34.01 11.21
C GLU A 390 -6.40 -32.97 10.53
N SER A 391 -7.04 -32.13 11.34
CA SER A 391 -7.76 -30.95 10.85
C SER A 391 -6.76 -29.94 10.31
N ILE A 392 -7.01 -29.43 9.11
CA ILE A 392 -6.14 -28.42 8.49
C ILE A 392 -6.42 -27.02 9.00
N THR A 393 -5.37 -26.20 9.06
CA THR A 393 -5.44 -24.74 9.13
C THR A 393 -4.79 -24.11 7.89
N TRP A 394 -5.07 -22.84 7.62
CA TRP A 394 -4.47 -22.14 6.49
C TRP A 394 -2.94 -22.04 6.64
N GLU A 395 -2.46 -21.77 7.85
CA GLU A 395 -1.04 -21.67 8.20
C GLU A 395 -0.32 -22.99 7.97
N GLN A 396 -0.95 -24.12 8.34
CA GLN A 396 -0.43 -25.45 8.05
C GLN A 396 -0.34 -25.72 6.54
N LEU A 397 -1.36 -25.32 5.77
CA LEU A 397 -1.31 -25.40 4.30
C LEU A 397 -0.21 -24.49 3.72
N ARG A 398 0.16 -23.41 4.42
CA ARG A 398 1.28 -22.54 4.03
C ARG A 398 2.63 -22.96 4.61
N GLY A 399 2.68 -23.93 5.52
CA GLY A 399 3.90 -24.33 6.23
C GLY A 399 4.45 -23.27 7.19
N ILE A 400 3.59 -22.42 7.75
CA ILE A 400 3.92 -21.39 8.75
C ILE A 400 3.74 -21.98 10.16
N GLN A 401 4.68 -21.74 11.07
CA GLN A 401 4.51 -22.04 12.51
C GLN A 401 4.17 -20.76 13.29
N ASP A 402 3.31 -20.89 14.31
CA ASP A 402 2.91 -19.81 15.23
C ASP A 402 4.10 -19.26 16.03
N ILE A 403 4.83 -18.30 15.47
CA ILE A 403 5.85 -17.54 16.19
C ILE A 403 5.27 -16.15 16.50
N PHE A 404 4.56 -16.05 17.62
CA PHE A 404 4.06 -14.76 18.10
C PHE A 404 5.21 -13.95 18.75
N ILE A 405 5.74 -12.95 18.05
CA ILE A 405 6.72 -12.01 18.60
C ILE A 405 6.01 -10.68 18.88
N PRO A 406 5.97 -10.18 20.14
CA PRO A 406 5.34 -8.90 20.43
C PRO A 406 6.13 -7.76 19.77
N GLN A 407 5.46 -6.99 18.90
CA GLN A 407 6.10 -5.92 18.15
C GLN A 407 6.42 -4.70 19.02
N LYS A 408 7.68 -4.29 18.96
CA LYS A 408 8.12 -2.94 19.30
C LYS A 408 8.51 -2.31 17.97
N ILE A 409 7.77 -1.30 17.51
CA ILE A 409 7.92 -0.68 16.17
C ILE A 409 9.41 -0.54 15.79
N THR A 410 9.87 -1.47 14.95
CA THR A 410 11.25 -1.49 14.46
C THR A 410 11.36 -0.66 13.17
N PRO A 411 12.55 -0.17 12.79
CA PRO A 411 12.76 0.47 11.49
C PRO A 411 12.35 -0.41 10.29
N ARG A 412 12.35 -1.74 10.45
CA ARG A 412 11.88 -2.72 9.45
C ARG A 412 10.37 -2.62 9.26
N GLU A 413 9.60 -2.70 10.35
CA GLU A 413 8.13 -2.59 10.32
C GLU A 413 7.71 -1.24 9.71
N SER A 414 8.37 -0.15 10.10
CA SER A 414 8.10 1.17 9.49
C SER A 414 8.41 1.23 7.99
N LEU A 415 9.34 0.42 7.45
CA LEU A 415 9.58 0.37 6.01
C LEU A 415 8.49 -0.45 5.31
N LEU A 416 8.04 -1.57 5.90
CA LEU A 416 6.92 -2.36 5.39
C LEU A 416 5.64 -1.51 5.28
N ASP A 417 5.28 -0.83 6.36
CA ASP A 417 4.09 0.03 6.40
C ASP A 417 4.18 1.16 5.37
N LYS A 418 5.37 1.72 5.14
CA LYS A 418 5.57 2.76 4.12
C LYS A 418 5.42 2.25 2.70
N VAL A 419 5.89 1.04 2.42
CA VAL A 419 5.75 0.46 1.08
C VAL A 419 4.27 0.13 0.84
N GLU A 420 3.57 -0.36 1.87
CA GLU A 420 2.13 -0.62 1.84
C GLU A 420 1.31 0.66 1.62
N GLU A 421 1.46 1.68 2.46
CA GLU A 421 0.77 2.97 2.34
C GLU A 421 1.06 3.63 0.98
N PHE A 422 2.32 3.64 0.56
CA PHE A 422 2.73 4.36 -0.64
C PHE A 422 2.29 3.66 -1.92
N TRP A 423 2.52 2.35 -2.03
CA TRP A 423 2.35 1.61 -3.28
C TRP A 423 1.11 0.73 -3.30
N ILE A 424 0.68 0.17 -2.17
CA ILE A 424 -0.51 -0.68 -2.15
C ILE A 424 -1.75 0.18 -2.01
N GLU A 425 -1.91 0.87 -0.89
CA GLU A 425 -3.06 1.75 -0.64
C GLU A 425 -3.07 2.96 -1.58
N GLY A 426 -1.89 3.54 -1.85
CA GLY A 426 -1.72 4.73 -2.67
C GLY A 426 -1.84 4.49 -4.18
N VAL A 427 -1.48 3.29 -4.67
CA VAL A 427 -1.43 2.97 -6.10
C VAL A 427 -2.23 1.73 -6.43
N PHE A 428 -1.87 0.56 -5.91
CA PHE A 428 -2.45 -0.74 -6.31
C PHE A 428 -3.96 -0.78 -6.09
N ASP A 429 -4.45 -0.52 -4.88
CA ASP A 429 -5.86 -0.67 -4.52
C ASP A 429 -6.76 0.31 -5.30
N LYS A 430 -6.25 1.49 -5.62
CA LYS A 430 -6.93 2.51 -6.45
C LYS A 430 -6.92 2.20 -7.96
N SER A 431 -6.26 1.11 -8.38
CA SER A 431 -6.31 0.62 -9.78
C SER A 431 -7.44 -0.39 -10.00
N LEU A 432 -7.98 -0.97 -8.92
CA LEU A 432 -8.74 -2.21 -8.96
C LEU A 432 -10.18 -2.07 -9.47
N ASP A 433 -10.71 -0.84 -9.58
CA ASP A 433 -12.12 -0.63 -9.97
C ASP A 433 -12.46 -1.11 -11.40
N ILE A 434 -11.47 -1.37 -12.28
CA ILE A 434 -11.69 -1.82 -13.67
C ILE A 434 -10.80 -3.01 -14.08
N GLU A 435 -9.63 -3.21 -13.45
CA GLU A 435 -8.68 -4.27 -13.83
C GLU A 435 -9.01 -5.66 -13.25
N GLU A 436 -9.87 -5.77 -12.21
CA GLU A 436 -10.30 -7.08 -11.70
C GLU A 436 -11.08 -7.90 -12.75
N THR A 437 -11.65 -7.25 -13.76
CA THR A 437 -12.56 -7.87 -14.74
C THR A 437 -11.85 -8.73 -15.79
N ILE A 438 -10.54 -8.56 -16.04
CA ILE A 438 -9.85 -9.27 -17.14
C ILE A 438 -8.57 -9.97 -16.67
N GLU A 439 -8.51 -11.29 -16.86
CA GLU A 439 -7.31 -12.10 -16.58
C GLU A 439 -6.29 -11.93 -17.69
N LEU A 440 -5.05 -11.58 -17.32
CA LEU A 440 -3.99 -11.42 -18.31
C LEU A 440 -3.24 -12.75 -18.49
N GLY A 441 -3.13 -13.22 -19.72
CA GLY A 441 -2.36 -14.42 -20.03
C GLY A 441 -0.86 -14.21 -19.79
N LEU A 442 -0.20 -15.23 -19.23
CA LEU A 442 1.23 -15.24 -18.94
C LEU A 442 1.92 -16.38 -19.71
N SER A 443 3.18 -16.18 -20.09
CA SER A 443 4.04 -17.24 -20.63
C SER A 443 5.45 -17.14 -20.06
N GLU A 444 6.10 -18.26 -19.83
CA GLU A 444 7.53 -18.31 -19.51
C GLU A 444 8.35 -17.98 -20.75
N TYR A 445 9.35 -17.11 -20.58
CA TYR A 445 10.13 -16.54 -21.67
C TYR A 445 11.63 -16.72 -21.42
N PHE A 446 12.08 -17.98 -21.38
CA PHE A 446 13.42 -18.38 -20.96
C PHE A 446 14.55 -17.70 -21.76
N ASP A 447 14.35 -17.45 -23.05
CA ASP A 447 15.35 -16.83 -23.93
C ASP A 447 15.71 -15.37 -23.55
N ALA A 448 14.94 -14.72 -22.68
CA ALA A 448 15.24 -13.35 -22.26
C ALA A 448 16.31 -13.24 -21.15
N VAL A 449 16.66 -14.34 -20.48
CA VAL A 449 17.58 -14.31 -19.33
C VAL A 449 18.70 -15.32 -19.49
N ASN A 450 19.88 -14.96 -18.97
CA ASN A 450 21.02 -15.87 -18.94
C ASN A 450 21.05 -16.53 -17.57
N ASN A 451 20.54 -17.75 -17.46
CA ASN A 451 20.51 -18.45 -16.18
C ASN A 451 21.95 -18.82 -15.75
N SER A 452 22.35 -18.42 -14.54
CA SER A 452 23.69 -18.69 -13.98
C SER A 452 23.78 -19.99 -13.20
N SER A 453 22.64 -20.62 -12.86
CA SER A 453 22.60 -21.92 -12.17
C SER A 453 22.93 -23.05 -13.14
N SER A 454 24.22 -23.21 -13.37
CA SER A 454 24.82 -24.45 -13.85
C SER A 454 24.86 -25.44 -12.69
N ILE A 455 23.82 -26.26 -12.53
CA ILE A 455 23.87 -27.61 -11.94
C ILE A 455 22.62 -28.35 -12.44
N GLN A 456 22.85 -29.34 -13.32
CA GLN A 456 21.97 -30.47 -13.67
C GLN A 456 20.58 -30.14 -14.23
N GLU A 457 20.41 -30.25 -15.55
CA GLU A 457 19.52 -31.28 -16.13
C GLU A 457 19.58 -31.30 -17.67
N GLU A 458 19.90 -32.48 -18.19
CA GLU A 458 19.67 -32.87 -19.58
C GLU A 458 18.15 -33.05 -19.78
N ASN A 459 17.60 -32.54 -20.90
CA ASN A 459 16.27 -32.87 -21.47
C ASN A 459 15.03 -31.96 -21.26
N TYR A 460 15.16 -30.67 -20.96
CA TYR A 460 14.05 -29.74 -21.24
C TYR A 460 14.39 -28.82 -22.43
N ASN A 461 13.69 -29.03 -23.55
CA ASN A 461 13.65 -28.06 -24.64
C ASN A 461 13.17 -26.72 -24.05
N HIS A 462 14.06 -25.73 -23.97
CA HIS A 462 13.74 -24.35 -23.59
C HIS A 462 12.92 -23.67 -24.70
N GLU A 463 11.71 -24.15 -24.96
CA GLU A 463 10.72 -23.42 -25.76
C GLU A 463 9.86 -22.59 -24.81
N ASN A 464 9.49 -21.37 -25.23
CA ASN A 464 8.60 -20.51 -24.47
C ASN A 464 7.28 -21.25 -24.18
N ARG A 465 6.93 -21.37 -22.91
CA ARG A 465 5.77 -22.16 -22.45
C ARG A 465 4.64 -21.24 -22.03
N ASP A 466 3.46 -21.52 -22.56
CA ASP A 466 2.24 -20.85 -22.11
C ASP A 466 1.82 -21.35 -20.73
N LEU A 467 1.58 -20.42 -19.80
CA LEU A 467 1.11 -20.74 -18.47
C LEU A 467 -0.42 -20.82 -18.46
N PRO A 468 -1.01 -21.62 -17.54
CA PRO A 468 -2.47 -21.73 -17.40
C PRO A 468 -3.16 -20.37 -17.24
N GLU A 469 -4.37 -20.24 -17.78
CA GLU A 469 -5.20 -19.03 -17.60
C GLU A 469 -5.44 -18.78 -16.10
N GLY A 470 -5.29 -17.52 -15.67
CA GLY A 470 -5.36 -17.14 -14.25
C GLY A 470 -4.02 -17.19 -13.49
N THR A 471 -2.94 -17.74 -14.07
CA THR A 471 -1.60 -17.72 -13.44
C THR A 471 -1.08 -16.30 -13.31
N ARG A 472 -0.64 -15.92 -12.11
CA ARG A 472 -0.11 -14.59 -11.78
C ARG A 472 1.40 -14.60 -11.68
N ALA A 473 2.03 -13.44 -11.87
CA ALA A 473 3.48 -13.31 -11.76
C ALA A 473 4.01 -13.69 -10.36
N ILE A 474 3.23 -13.41 -9.31
CA ILE A 474 3.57 -13.82 -7.94
C ILE A 474 3.55 -15.34 -7.74
N ASP A 475 2.74 -16.08 -8.52
CA ASP A 475 2.72 -17.54 -8.46
C ASP A 475 4.03 -18.11 -8.99
N VAL A 476 4.47 -17.64 -10.16
CA VAL A 476 5.76 -18.01 -10.75
C VAL A 476 6.92 -17.60 -9.86
N PHE A 477 6.87 -16.38 -9.29
CA PHE A 477 7.90 -15.91 -8.37
C PHE A 477 7.97 -16.74 -7.08
N GLY A 478 6.82 -17.21 -6.58
CA GLY A 478 6.72 -18.04 -5.39
C GLY A 478 7.27 -19.46 -5.59
N GLU A 479 7.22 -20.00 -6.80
CA GLU A 479 7.80 -21.31 -7.17
C GLU A 479 9.33 -21.26 -7.33
N LEU A 480 9.96 -20.08 -7.36
CA LEU A 480 11.43 -19.96 -7.45
C LEU A 480 12.11 -20.28 -6.11
N ASP A 481 13.09 -21.18 -6.16
CA ASP A 481 13.96 -21.47 -5.03
C ASP A 481 15.09 -20.42 -4.89
N ASN A 482 15.66 -20.30 -3.68
CA ASN A 482 16.90 -19.59 -3.32
C ASN A 482 17.38 -18.47 -4.28
N LYS A 483 17.46 -17.20 -3.82
CA LYS A 483 17.87 -16.03 -4.65
C LYS A 483 16.88 -15.73 -5.79
N ARG A 484 15.59 -15.66 -5.45
CA ARG A 484 14.49 -15.42 -6.40
C ARG A 484 14.75 -14.18 -7.27
N THR A 485 14.97 -14.40 -8.56
CA THR A 485 15.20 -13.34 -9.53
C THR A 485 14.33 -13.54 -10.75
N MET A 486 13.47 -12.57 -11.06
CA MET A 486 12.47 -12.69 -12.12
C MET A 486 12.36 -11.42 -12.98
N LEU A 487 12.31 -11.61 -14.29
CA LEU A 487 12.12 -10.53 -15.26
C LEU A 487 10.67 -10.55 -15.77
N ILE A 488 9.95 -9.44 -15.64
CA ILE A 488 8.58 -9.30 -16.15
C ILE A 488 8.62 -8.48 -17.45
N LEU A 489 8.23 -9.12 -18.54
CA LEU A 489 8.16 -8.54 -19.88
C LEU A 489 6.71 -8.36 -20.33
N GLY A 490 6.49 -7.45 -21.28
CA GLY A 490 5.16 -7.18 -21.82
C GLY A 490 5.13 -5.91 -22.65
N GLU A 491 4.10 -5.73 -23.45
CA GLU A 491 3.87 -4.51 -24.23
C GLU A 491 3.54 -3.30 -23.33
N ALA A 492 3.53 -2.08 -23.87
CA ALA A 492 3.10 -0.90 -23.13
C ALA A 492 1.63 -1.06 -22.66
N GLY A 493 1.36 -0.74 -21.40
CA GLY A 493 0.02 -0.88 -20.81
C GLY A 493 -0.44 -2.33 -20.56
N SER A 494 0.46 -3.32 -20.57
CA SER A 494 0.13 -4.74 -20.36
C SER A 494 -0.01 -5.16 -18.88
N GLY A 495 -0.01 -4.23 -17.91
CA GLY A 495 -0.14 -4.57 -16.49
C GLY A 495 1.15 -4.95 -15.74
N LYS A 496 2.35 -4.73 -16.30
CA LYS A 496 3.63 -5.08 -15.63
C LYS A 496 3.81 -4.46 -14.24
N THR A 497 3.53 -3.15 -14.11
CA THR A 497 3.61 -2.45 -12.82
C THR A 497 2.62 -3.03 -11.82
N ILE A 498 1.41 -3.38 -12.27
CA ILE A 498 0.38 -4.00 -11.43
C ILE A 498 0.82 -5.38 -10.94
N ALA A 499 1.41 -6.20 -11.82
CA ALA A 499 2.01 -7.47 -11.45
C ALA A 499 3.13 -7.33 -10.40
N LEU A 500 3.98 -6.31 -10.55
CA LEU A 500 5.04 -6.01 -9.60
C LEU A 500 4.49 -5.53 -8.24
N LEU A 501 3.41 -4.76 -8.23
CA LEU A 501 2.73 -4.32 -7.01
C LEU A 501 1.95 -5.46 -6.33
N GLU A 502 1.39 -6.40 -7.09
CA GLU A 502 0.78 -7.62 -6.55
C GLU A 502 1.84 -8.47 -5.81
N ILE A 503 3.04 -8.62 -6.40
CA ILE A 503 4.18 -9.26 -5.72
C ILE A 503 4.54 -8.51 -4.44
N ALA A 504 4.54 -7.17 -4.47
CA ALA A 504 4.82 -6.35 -3.29
C ALA A 504 3.80 -6.60 -2.17
N ARG A 505 2.49 -6.55 -2.47
CA ARG A 505 1.40 -6.72 -1.50
C ARG A 505 1.51 -8.05 -0.75
N GLU A 506 1.62 -9.15 -1.50
CA GLU A 506 1.71 -10.50 -0.92
C GLU A 506 3.01 -10.66 -0.11
N SER A 507 4.14 -10.15 -0.62
CA SER A 507 5.42 -10.21 0.08
C SER A 507 5.44 -9.36 1.37
N ILE A 508 4.70 -8.25 1.43
CA ILE A 508 4.55 -7.44 2.65
C ILE A 508 3.79 -8.23 3.71
N SER A 509 2.67 -8.86 3.32
CA SER A 509 1.88 -9.71 4.20
C SER A 509 2.73 -10.80 4.84
N ASP A 510 3.49 -11.52 4.01
CA ASP A 510 4.40 -12.57 4.47
C ASP A 510 5.51 -12.03 5.37
N ALA A 511 6.14 -10.91 4.99
CA ALA A 511 7.21 -10.29 5.77
C ALA A 511 6.73 -9.68 7.10
N LYS A 512 5.44 -9.36 7.24
CA LYS A 512 4.83 -8.96 8.52
C LYS A 512 4.66 -10.14 9.46
N GLN A 513 4.39 -11.33 8.93
CA GLN A 513 4.25 -12.57 9.69
C GLN A 513 5.61 -13.21 10.04
N ASP A 514 6.58 -13.17 9.12
CA ASP A 514 7.93 -13.69 9.32
C ASP A 514 9.00 -12.60 9.18
N THR A 515 9.67 -12.29 10.29
CA THR A 515 10.74 -11.29 10.35
C THR A 515 12.02 -11.70 9.61
N SER A 516 12.19 -12.99 9.31
CA SER A 516 13.32 -13.54 8.56
C SER A 516 13.26 -13.19 7.07
N LEU A 517 12.05 -12.92 6.56
CA LEU A 517 11.83 -12.59 5.15
C LEU A 517 12.31 -11.17 4.81
N PRO A 518 12.80 -10.97 3.57
CA PRO A 518 13.27 -9.68 3.10
C PRO A 518 12.13 -8.66 2.98
N ILE A 519 12.47 -7.38 3.13
CA ILE A 519 11.53 -6.27 3.04
C ILE A 519 11.33 -5.91 1.56
N PRO A 520 10.14 -6.09 0.97
CA PRO A 520 9.86 -5.67 -0.40
C PRO A 520 9.94 -4.15 -0.51
N VAL A 521 10.68 -3.65 -1.50
CA VAL A 521 10.77 -2.22 -1.81
C VAL A 521 10.59 -1.99 -3.29
N VAL A 522 9.65 -1.11 -3.64
CA VAL A 522 9.36 -0.74 -5.04
C VAL A 522 10.16 0.52 -5.39
N LEU A 523 10.97 0.45 -6.46
CA LEU A 523 11.83 1.54 -6.92
C LEU A 523 11.77 1.64 -8.45
N ASN A 524 11.85 2.85 -8.98
CA ASN A 524 11.84 3.04 -10.44
C ASN A 524 13.24 3.32 -11.01
N LEU A 525 13.64 2.53 -11.99
CA LEU A 525 14.98 2.54 -12.59
C LEU A 525 15.29 3.81 -13.40
N SER A 526 14.28 4.56 -13.87
CA SER A 526 14.50 5.77 -14.68
C SER A 526 15.42 6.81 -14.00
N SER A 527 15.41 6.85 -12.67
CA SER A 527 16.23 7.75 -11.86
C SER A 527 17.73 7.39 -11.88
N TRP A 528 18.10 6.12 -12.14
CA TRP A 528 19.49 5.64 -12.14
C TRP A 528 20.34 6.36 -13.21
N ALA A 529 19.75 6.62 -14.37
CA ALA A 529 20.40 7.31 -15.48
C ALA A 529 20.54 8.84 -15.30
N GLY A 530 19.89 9.44 -14.30
CA GLY A 530 19.82 10.90 -14.13
C GLY A 530 21.12 11.57 -13.66
N GLU A 531 22.07 10.81 -13.10
CA GLU A 531 23.30 11.38 -12.55
C GLU A 531 24.43 11.55 -13.58
N LYS A 532 25.25 12.59 -13.37
CA LYS A 532 26.41 12.94 -14.22
C LYS A 532 27.56 11.90 -14.14
N GLN A 533 27.46 10.92 -13.24
CA GLN A 533 28.38 9.78 -13.11
C GLN A 533 27.56 8.50 -12.92
N GLN A 534 27.95 7.43 -13.61
CA GLN A 534 27.43 6.08 -13.38
C GLN A 534 27.93 5.63 -12.00
N LYS A 535 27.05 5.64 -11.00
CA LYS A 535 27.34 5.11 -9.66
C LYS A 535 27.01 3.60 -9.61
N PRO A 536 27.66 2.84 -8.72
CA PRO A 536 27.23 1.47 -8.39
C PRO A 536 25.75 1.42 -7.99
N LEU A 537 25.08 0.30 -8.27
CA LEU A 537 23.65 0.14 -7.97
C LEU A 537 23.35 0.32 -6.48
N ALA A 538 24.22 -0.16 -5.59
CA ALA A 538 24.08 -0.02 -4.14
C ALA A 538 23.97 1.45 -3.68
N ASP A 539 24.83 2.33 -4.21
CA ASP A 539 24.80 3.77 -3.89
C ASP A 539 23.50 4.43 -4.38
N TRP A 540 22.99 3.98 -5.53
CA TRP A 540 21.72 4.45 -6.06
C TRP A 540 20.54 3.96 -5.20
N LEU A 541 20.52 2.67 -4.81
CA LEU A 541 19.50 2.12 -3.91
C LEU A 541 19.41 2.92 -2.61
N VAL A 542 20.55 3.20 -1.97
CA VAL A 542 20.59 3.98 -0.72
C VAL A 542 19.99 5.38 -0.92
N GLN A 543 20.31 6.04 -2.04
CA GLN A 543 19.79 7.37 -2.34
C GLN A 543 18.29 7.35 -2.66
N GLU A 544 17.82 6.37 -3.42
CA GLU A 544 16.41 6.26 -3.77
C GLU A 544 15.54 5.86 -2.57
N LEU A 545 16.01 4.95 -1.71
CA LEU A 545 15.34 4.61 -0.45
C LEU A 545 15.24 5.83 0.46
N ASN A 546 16.31 6.64 0.55
CA ASN A 546 16.28 7.91 1.29
C ASN A 546 15.32 8.92 0.65
N ARG A 547 15.26 9.00 -0.68
CA ARG A 547 14.45 9.99 -1.42
C ARG A 547 12.96 9.70 -1.34
N ILE A 548 12.57 8.43 -1.51
CA ILE A 548 11.17 7.98 -1.60
C ILE A 548 10.63 7.70 -0.19
N TYR A 549 11.30 6.82 0.57
CA TYR A 549 10.82 6.37 1.86
C TYR A 549 11.33 7.20 3.03
N GLN A 550 12.19 8.19 2.79
CA GLN A 550 12.67 9.12 3.82
C GLN A 550 13.28 8.39 5.03
N PHE A 551 14.21 7.46 4.78
CA PHE A 551 15.03 6.84 5.84
C PHE A 551 16.46 7.38 5.81
N THR A 552 17.23 7.25 6.90
CA THR A 552 18.61 7.73 6.91
C THR A 552 19.48 7.01 5.89
N GLU A 553 20.47 7.71 5.33
CA GLU A 553 21.50 7.09 4.48
C GLU A 553 22.18 5.91 5.19
N LYS A 554 22.37 6.00 6.51
CA LYS A 554 22.95 4.93 7.34
C LYS A 554 22.05 3.69 7.44
N GLN A 555 20.75 3.85 7.70
CA GLN A 555 19.79 2.74 7.74
C GLN A 555 19.63 2.10 6.37
N CYS A 556 19.44 2.92 5.33
CA CYS A 556 19.34 2.43 3.95
C CYS A 556 20.58 1.63 3.56
N LYS A 557 21.78 2.13 3.89
CA LYS A 557 23.03 1.42 3.65
C LYS A 557 23.09 0.09 4.40
N SER A 558 22.66 0.06 5.67
CA SER A 558 22.60 -1.18 6.44
C SER A 558 21.69 -2.23 5.80
N TRP A 559 20.51 -1.86 5.31
CA TRP A 559 19.59 -2.80 4.66
C TRP A 559 20.16 -3.39 3.36
N VAL A 560 20.83 -2.55 2.56
CA VAL A 560 21.48 -2.99 1.32
C VAL A 560 22.67 -3.91 1.61
N GLU A 561 23.56 -3.54 2.53
CA GLU A 561 24.74 -4.35 2.88
C GLU A 561 24.38 -5.68 3.54
N ASN A 562 23.32 -5.71 4.35
CA ASN A 562 22.85 -6.92 5.03
C ASN A 562 21.91 -7.77 4.15
N GLN A 563 21.64 -7.37 2.90
CA GLN A 563 20.79 -8.11 1.95
C GLN A 563 19.38 -8.37 2.50
N GLN A 564 18.80 -7.37 3.19
CA GLN A 564 17.50 -7.48 3.86
C GLN A 564 16.32 -7.07 2.98
N LEU A 565 16.53 -6.83 1.69
CA LEU A 565 15.54 -6.23 0.78
C LEU A 565 15.17 -7.19 -0.35
N LEU A 566 13.89 -7.20 -0.71
CA LEU A 566 13.38 -7.73 -1.97
C LEU A 566 13.21 -6.53 -2.91
N LEU A 567 14.04 -6.46 -3.94
CA LEU A 567 14.11 -5.31 -4.84
C LEU A 567 13.11 -5.44 -5.99
N LEU A 568 12.06 -4.63 -5.97
CA LEU A 568 11.04 -4.59 -7.02
C LEU A 568 11.29 -3.36 -7.91
N LEU A 569 12.00 -3.57 -9.02
CA LEU A 569 12.55 -2.53 -9.86
C LEU A 569 11.71 -2.33 -11.13
N ASP A 570 10.95 -1.24 -11.18
CA ASP A 570 10.08 -0.95 -12.32
C ASP A 570 10.77 -0.06 -13.39
N GLY A 571 10.37 -0.26 -14.65
CA GLY A 571 10.68 0.62 -15.76
C GLY A 571 12.13 0.61 -16.25
N LEU A 572 12.73 -0.56 -16.52
CA LEU A 572 14.06 -0.62 -17.18
C LEU A 572 14.04 0.07 -18.56
N ASP A 573 12.93 0.01 -19.29
CA ASP A 573 12.71 0.74 -20.54
C ASP A 573 12.66 2.26 -20.35
N GLU A 574 12.40 2.77 -19.14
CA GLU A 574 12.41 4.21 -18.86
C GLU A 574 13.82 4.75 -18.57
N VAL A 575 14.81 3.88 -18.39
CA VAL A 575 16.22 4.28 -18.37
C VAL A 575 16.58 4.82 -19.75
N LYS A 576 17.29 5.95 -19.80
CA LYS A 576 17.75 6.55 -21.07
C LYS A 576 18.45 5.50 -21.94
N GLU A 577 18.04 5.39 -23.21
CA GLU A 577 18.49 4.35 -24.15
C GLU A 577 20.00 4.10 -24.12
N THR A 578 20.82 5.17 -24.21
CA THR A 578 22.29 5.10 -24.18
C THR A 578 22.90 4.61 -22.87
N LYS A 579 22.09 4.37 -21.83
CA LYS A 579 22.50 3.94 -20.49
C LYS A 579 21.81 2.63 -20.05
N ARG A 580 20.85 2.09 -20.81
CA ARG A 580 20.10 0.87 -20.45
C ARG A 580 21.02 -0.33 -20.27
N GLU A 581 21.94 -0.54 -21.21
CA GLU A 581 22.92 -1.63 -21.15
C GLU A 581 23.84 -1.52 -19.92
N ALA A 582 24.34 -0.31 -19.62
CA ALA A 582 25.12 -0.06 -18.41
C ALA A 582 24.33 -0.32 -17.12
N CYS A 583 23.01 -0.11 -17.13
CA CYS A 583 22.12 -0.43 -16.01
C CYS A 583 22.04 -1.94 -15.79
N ILE A 584 21.84 -2.73 -16.86
CA ILE A 584 21.83 -4.20 -16.78
C ILE A 584 23.17 -4.71 -16.23
N ILE A 585 24.29 -4.18 -16.71
CA ILE A 585 25.62 -4.54 -16.21
C ILE A 585 25.73 -4.26 -14.70
N ALA A 586 25.23 -3.12 -14.24
CA ALA A 586 25.24 -2.75 -12.82
C ALA A 586 24.33 -3.66 -11.97
N ILE A 587 23.17 -4.08 -12.50
CA ILE A 587 22.27 -5.05 -11.87
C ILE A 587 22.94 -6.41 -11.75
N ASN A 588 23.49 -6.93 -12.85
CA ASN A 588 24.20 -8.21 -12.86
C ASN A 588 25.40 -8.19 -11.90
N GLN A 589 26.15 -7.09 -11.86
CA GLN A 589 27.26 -6.93 -10.91
C GLN A 589 26.77 -6.94 -9.46
N PHE A 590 25.71 -6.19 -9.14
CA PHE A 590 25.16 -6.14 -7.79
C PHE A 590 24.66 -7.52 -7.32
N LEU A 591 24.01 -8.31 -8.19
CA LEU A 591 23.56 -9.67 -7.88
C LEU A 591 24.71 -10.67 -7.70
N ARG A 592 25.87 -10.44 -8.31
CA ARG A 592 27.09 -11.23 -8.04
C ARG A 592 27.70 -10.90 -6.68
N GLU A 593 27.64 -9.65 -6.27
CA GLU A 593 28.16 -9.20 -4.97
C GLU A 593 27.21 -9.53 -3.81
N ASN A 594 25.91 -9.73 -4.09
CA ASN A 594 24.86 -9.94 -3.10
C ASN A 594 24.02 -11.20 -3.42
N GLU A 595 24.55 -12.37 -3.09
CA GLU A 595 24.00 -13.66 -3.49
C GLU A 595 22.66 -14.04 -2.84
N ARG A 596 22.22 -13.35 -1.79
CA ARG A 596 20.92 -13.59 -1.14
C ARG A 596 19.85 -12.58 -1.54
N THR A 597 20.22 -11.49 -2.21
CA THR A 597 19.26 -10.45 -2.59
C THR A 597 18.33 -10.97 -3.67
N GLU A 598 17.04 -10.77 -3.44
CA GLU A 598 15.98 -11.09 -4.38
C GLU A 598 15.61 -9.88 -5.21
N MET A 599 15.20 -10.11 -6.45
CA MET A 599 14.96 -9.02 -7.38
C MET A 599 13.91 -9.36 -8.44
N VAL A 600 12.98 -8.43 -8.65
CA VAL A 600 12.08 -8.45 -9.81
C VAL A 600 12.33 -7.21 -10.64
N VAL A 601 12.48 -7.36 -11.96
CA VAL A 601 12.66 -6.22 -12.88
C VAL A 601 11.57 -6.23 -13.93
N CYS A 602 10.98 -5.06 -14.21
CA CYS A 602 10.01 -4.89 -15.30
C CYS A 602 10.65 -4.20 -16.51
N CYS A 603 10.33 -4.65 -17.72
CA CYS A 603 10.74 -4.00 -18.96
C CYS A 603 9.73 -4.22 -20.10
N ARG A 604 9.66 -3.27 -21.05
CA ARG A 604 8.98 -3.50 -22.32
C ARG A 604 9.75 -4.51 -23.18
N ILE A 605 9.05 -5.48 -23.76
CA ILE A 605 9.66 -6.56 -24.55
C ILE A 605 10.49 -6.04 -25.73
N LYS A 606 9.99 -5.02 -26.45
CA LYS A 606 10.68 -4.42 -27.60
C LYS A 606 11.98 -3.75 -27.20
N ASP A 607 11.94 -2.98 -26.12
CA ASP A 607 13.11 -2.28 -25.59
C ASP A 607 14.16 -3.26 -25.09
N TYR A 608 13.74 -4.33 -24.42
CA TYR A 608 14.65 -5.35 -23.89
C TYR A 608 15.30 -6.21 -24.99
N ASN A 609 14.56 -6.54 -26.05
CA ASN A 609 15.09 -7.32 -27.17
C ASN A 609 16.19 -6.57 -27.94
N ASN A 610 16.16 -5.24 -27.94
CA ASN A 610 17.17 -4.40 -28.58
C ASN A 610 18.48 -4.28 -27.77
N ILE A 611 18.53 -4.81 -26.53
CA ILE A 611 19.71 -4.77 -25.68
C ILE A 611 20.49 -6.08 -25.82
N SER A 612 21.79 -5.97 -26.09
CA SER A 612 22.69 -7.13 -26.26
C SER A 612 22.92 -7.88 -24.95
N GLU A 613 23.23 -7.15 -23.87
CA GLU A 613 23.42 -7.72 -22.54
C GLU A 613 22.07 -8.14 -21.91
N LYS A 614 21.99 -9.36 -21.37
CA LYS A 614 20.79 -9.89 -20.70
C LYS A 614 20.96 -9.97 -19.18
N LEU A 615 19.86 -9.90 -18.45
CA LEU A 615 19.83 -10.07 -17.00
C LEU A 615 20.17 -11.52 -16.62
N GLN A 616 20.98 -11.68 -15.57
CA GLN A 616 21.40 -12.98 -15.01
C GLN A 616 20.38 -13.49 -13.98
N PHE A 617 19.14 -13.70 -14.44
CA PHE A 617 18.00 -14.05 -13.58
C PHE A 617 17.61 -15.52 -13.74
N GLN A 618 16.89 -16.07 -12.75
CA GLN A 618 16.40 -17.45 -12.77
C GLN A 618 15.23 -17.63 -13.73
N SER A 619 14.32 -16.66 -13.79
CA SER A 619 13.09 -16.76 -14.60
C SER A 619 12.74 -15.45 -15.31
N ALA A 620 11.98 -15.58 -16.39
CA ALA A 620 11.36 -14.47 -17.09
C ALA A 620 9.94 -14.84 -17.50
N VAL A 621 9.01 -13.92 -17.28
CA VAL A 621 7.59 -14.06 -17.66
C VAL A 621 7.20 -12.96 -18.62
N PHE A 622 6.32 -13.28 -19.56
CA PHE A 622 5.79 -12.35 -20.55
C PHE A 622 4.27 -12.22 -20.42
N TYR A 623 3.81 -11.00 -20.16
CA TYR A 623 2.39 -10.63 -20.19
C TYR A 623 1.92 -10.52 -21.64
N LYS A 624 0.98 -11.40 -22.00
CA LYS A 624 0.38 -11.43 -23.31
C LYS A 624 -0.60 -10.28 -23.51
N PRO A 625 -0.73 -9.75 -24.73
CA PRO A 625 -1.85 -8.89 -25.09
C PRO A 625 -3.18 -9.63 -24.90
N LEU A 626 -4.25 -8.89 -24.63
CA LEU A 626 -5.60 -9.47 -24.50
C LEU A 626 -6.00 -10.24 -25.76
N THR A 627 -6.59 -11.41 -25.56
CA THR A 627 -7.11 -12.23 -26.66
C THR A 627 -8.45 -11.67 -27.15
N PRO A 628 -8.83 -11.92 -28.41
CA PRO A 628 -10.16 -11.52 -28.91
C PRO A 628 -11.31 -12.03 -28.03
N GLU A 629 -11.18 -13.24 -27.48
CA GLU A 629 -12.19 -13.89 -26.63
C GLU A 629 -12.32 -13.19 -25.28
N GLN A 630 -11.21 -12.69 -24.72
CA GLN A 630 -11.23 -11.90 -23.48
C GLN A 630 -11.89 -10.54 -23.68
N ILE A 631 -11.62 -9.90 -24.83
CA ILE A 631 -12.23 -8.62 -25.20
C ILE A 631 -13.73 -8.80 -25.46
N GLU A 632 -14.14 -9.85 -26.17
CA GLU A 632 -15.56 -10.13 -26.43
C GLU A 632 -16.34 -10.31 -25.13
N ARG A 633 -15.79 -11.10 -24.20
CA ARG A 633 -16.37 -11.31 -22.87
C ARG A 633 -16.56 -10.00 -22.11
N TYR A 634 -15.53 -9.16 -22.08
CA TYR A 634 -15.60 -7.86 -21.40
C TYR A 634 -16.72 -6.95 -21.95
N PHE A 635 -16.92 -6.91 -23.27
CA PHE A 635 -18.01 -6.12 -23.86
C PHE A 635 -19.38 -6.79 -23.77
N HIS A 636 -19.45 -8.11 -23.62
CA HIS A 636 -20.71 -8.81 -23.35
C HIS A 636 -21.23 -8.45 -21.95
N ASP A 637 -20.34 -8.43 -20.95
CA ASP A 637 -20.73 -8.10 -19.57
C ASP A 637 -21.13 -6.61 -19.41
N ALA A 638 -20.68 -5.72 -20.30
CA ALA A 638 -20.94 -4.28 -20.26
C ALA A 638 -22.15 -3.82 -21.12
N GLU A 639 -22.94 -4.77 -21.62
CA GLU A 639 -24.03 -4.74 -22.61
C GLU A 639 -24.54 -3.35 -23.11
N GLU A 640 -25.11 -2.50 -22.25
CA GLU A 640 -25.75 -1.24 -22.69
C GLU A 640 -24.81 -0.02 -22.74
N GLU A 641 -23.83 0.08 -21.83
CA GLU A 641 -23.05 1.32 -21.60
C GLU A 641 -21.95 1.56 -22.66
N LEU A 642 -21.53 0.51 -23.37
CA LEU A 642 -20.40 0.50 -24.32
C LEU A 642 -20.78 0.05 -25.74
N SER A 643 -22.08 0.09 -26.08
CA SER A 643 -22.63 -0.37 -27.36
C SER A 643 -21.90 0.21 -28.58
N ALA A 644 -21.64 1.53 -28.60
CA ALA A 644 -20.95 2.21 -29.70
C ALA A 644 -19.50 1.71 -29.91
N VAL A 645 -18.75 1.49 -28.82
CA VAL A 645 -17.38 0.96 -28.90
C VAL A 645 -17.39 -0.48 -29.38
N ASN A 646 -18.35 -1.28 -28.93
CA ASN A 646 -18.48 -2.68 -29.33
C ASN A 646 -18.78 -2.81 -30.83
N GLU A 647 -19.64 -1.95 -31.39
CA GLU A 647 -19.94 -1.91 -32.82
C GLU A 647 -18.73 -1.47 -33.66
N LEU A 648 -18.03 -0.41 -33.25
CA LEU A 648 -16.83 0.07 -33.94
C LEU A 648 -15.67 -0.92 -33.94
N ARG A 649 -15.48 -1.67 -32.84
CA ARG A 649 -14.49 -2.75 -32.80
C ARG A 649 -14.78 -3.83 -33.83
N LYS A 650 -16.06 -4.15 -34.10
CA LYS A 650 -16.45 -5.14 -35.12
C LYS A 650 -16.14 -4.65 -36.53
N ASN A 651 -16.24 -3.34 -36.75
CA ASN A 651 -16.07 -2.72 -38.07
C ASN A 651 -14.60 -2.31 -38.38
N GLU A 652 -13.78 -1.99 -37.37
CA GLU A 652 -12.40 -1.52 -37.57
C GLU A 652 -11.30 -2.40 -36.92
N LYS A 653 -10.48 -3.06 -37.77
CA LYS A 653 -9.30 -3.85 -37.33
C LYS A 653 -8.28 -3.07 -36.50
N ALA A 654 -8.18 -1.76 -36.72
CA ALA A 654 -7.23 -0.91 -35.99
C ALA A 654 -7.65 -0.70 -34.53
N ILE A 655 -8.94 -0.52 -34.26
CA ILE A 655 -9.51 -0.42 -32.91
C ILE A 655 -9.33 -1.76 -32.20
N GLN A 656 -9.63 -2.87 -32.87
CA GLN A 656 -9.40 -4.22 -32.34
C GLN A 656 -7.94 -4.45 -31.90
N LYS A 657 -6.96 -3.88 -32.62
CA LYS A 657 -5.54 -3.96 -32.25
C LYS A 657 -5.19 -3.10 -31.04
N LEU A 658 -5.84 -1.95 -30.86
CA LEU A 658 -5.63 -1.05 -29.73
C LEU A 658 -6.17 -1.62 -28.42
N LEU A 659 -7.34 -2.25 -28.47
CA LEU A 659 -8.03 -2.87 -27.32
C LEU A 659 -7.30 -4.11 -26.76
N LYS A 660 -6.25 -4.60 -27.43
CA LYS A 660 -5.38 -5.65 -26.89
C LYS A 660 -4.57 -5.20 -25.66
N SER A 661 -4.49 -3.90 -25.40
CA SER A 661 -3.87 -3.35 -24.19
C SER A 661 -4.94 -3.14 -23.11
N PRO A 662 -4.82 -3.77 -21.93
CA PRO A 662 -5.74 -3.57 -20.81
C PRO A 662 -5.93 -2.10 -20.44
N LEU A 663 -4.84 -1.34 -20.42
CA LEU A 663 -4.86 0.10 -20.18
C LEU A 663 -5.75 0.85 -21.19
N ILE A 664 -5.58 0.55 -22.49
CA ILE A 664 -6.36 1.21 -23.54
C ILE A 664 -7.83 0.81 -23.48
N LEU A 665 -8.13 -0.46 -23.16
CA LEU A 665 -9.49 -0.93 -22.98
C LEU A 665 -10.20 -0.18 -21.83
N ASN A 666 -9.50 0.04 -20.70
CA ASN A 666 -10.00 0.87 -19.59
C ASN A 666 -10.22 2.33 -20.03
N ILE A 667 -9.23 2.96 -20.67
CA ILE A 667 -9.35 4.36 -21.13
C ILE A 667 -10.51 4.52 -22.11
N VAL A 668 -10.69 3.59 -23.05
CA VAL A 668 -11.80 3.59 -24.01
C VAL A 668 -13.14 3.44 -23.29
N THR A 669 -13.22 2.55 -22.31
CA THR A 669 -14.43 2.35 -21.50
C THR A 669 -14.86 3.65 -20.84
N VAL A 670 -13.93 4.36 -20.20
CA VAL A 670 -14.22 5.64 -19.56
C VAL A 670 -14.54 6.74 -20.58
N ALA A 671 -13.71 6.90 -21.62
CA ALA A 671 -13.82 8.00 -22.57
C ALA A 671 -15.11 7.96 -23.41
N TYR A 672 -15.65 6.76 -23.65
CA TYR A 672 -16.78 6.54 -24.55
C TYR A 672 -18.02 5.94 -23.87
N LYS A 673 -18.03 5.86 -22.53
CA LYS A 673 -19.22 5.45 -21.77
C LYS A 673 -20.43 6.30 -22.18
N ASN A 674 -21.53 5.66 -22.58
CA ASN A 674 -22.79 6.31 -22.98
C ASN A 674 -22.71 7.25 -24.20
N LYS A 675 -21.71 7.11 -25.08
CA LYS A 675 -21.59 7.90 -26.33
C LYS A 675 -22.10 7.14 -27.56
N HIS A 676 -22.48 7.88 -28.61
CA HIS A 676 -22.94 7.34 -29.91
C HIS A 676 -21.80 7.24 -30.94
N GLU A 677 -21.99 6.38 -31.96
CA GLU A 677 -20.99 5.95 -32.96
C GLU A 677 -20.28 7.10 -33.73
N GLU A 678 -20.97 8.23 -33.93
CA GLU A 678 -20.53 9.32 -34.82
C GLU A 678 -19.24 10.05 -34.35
N GLU A 679 -18.88 10.00 -33.06
CA GLU A 679 -17.71 10.70 -32.50
C GLU A 679 -16.37 9.96 -32.67
N LEU A 680 -16.38 8.72 -33.17
CA LEU A 680 -15.18 7.87 -33.31
C LEU A 680 -14.58 7.85 -34.73
N SER A 681 -15.13 8.61 -35.70
CA SER A 681 -14.79 8.42 -37.12
C SER A 681 -13.51 9.09 -37.65
N HIS A 682 -12.80 8.29 -38.47
CA HIS A 682 -11.80 8.55 -39.52
C HIS A 682 -10.68 9.58 -39.31
N LYS A 683 -9.61 9.16 -38.62
CA LYS A 683 -8.26 9.75 -38.76
C LYS A 683 -7.23 8.75 -39.28
N ASN A 684 -6.28 9.22 -40.09
CA ASN A 684 -5.49 8.39 -41.00
C ASN A 684 -4.25 7.74 -40.35
N SER A 685 -3.79 8.18 -39.17
CA SER A 685 -2.60 7.63 -38.50
C SER A 685 -2.87 7.02 -37.12
N LYS A 686 -1.98 6.12 -36.69
CA LYS A 686 -2.05 5.45 -35.37
C LYS A 686 -1.80 6.43 -34.23
N GLU A 687 -0.90 7.42 -34.41
CA GLU A 687 -0.63 8.44 -33.39
C GLU A 687 -1.82 9.39 -33.20
N GLU A 688 -2.46 9.85 -34.28
CA GLU A 688 -3.61 10.78 -34.20
C GLU A 688 -4.79 10.17 -33.44
N ARG A 689 -5.04 8.87 -33.62
CA ARG A 689 -6.10 8.15 -32.90
C ARG A 689 -5.78 8.02 -31.41
N ARG A 690 -4.53 7.70 -31.06
CA ARG A 690 -4.09 7.65 -29.66
C ARG A 690 -4.22 9.02 -29.00
N TYR A 691 -3.82 10.08 -29.69
CA TYR A 691 -3.96 11.45 -29.18
C TYR A 691 -5.42 11.80 -28.91
N HIS A 692 -6.32 11.52 -29.86
CA HIS A 692 -7.75 11.77 -29.71
C HIS A 692 -8.39 10.98 -28.55
N LEU A 693 -7.99 9.71 -28.37
CA LEU A 693 -8.45 8.89 -27.27
C LEU A 693 -8.13 9.51 -25.90
N TYR A 694 -6.89 9.93 -25.70
CA TYR A 694 -6.46 10.54 -24.44
C TYR A 694 -7.11 11.92 -24.24
N ASP A 695 -7.29 12.71 -25.31
CA ASP A 695 -7.97 14.01 -25.23
C ASP A 695 -9.44 13.85 -24.81
N ASN A 696 -10.16 12.87 -25.38
CA ASN A 696 -11.53 12.54 -24.99
C ASN A 696 -11.62 11.99 -23.55
N TYR A 697 -10.66 11.16 -23.15
CA TYR A 697 -10.56 10.71 -21.76
C TYR A 697 -10.40 11.88 -20.79
N ILE A 698 -9.51 12.83 -21.10
CA ILE A 698 -9.31 14.03 -20.28
C ILE A 698 -10.57 14.89 -20.26
N HIS A 699 -11.23 15.05 -21.41
CA HIS A 699 -12.49 15.78 -21.51
C HIS A 699 -13.56 15.20 -20.59
N ARG A 700 -13.77 13.89 -20.71
CA ARG A 700 -14.80 13.17 -19.98
C ARG A 700 -14.56 13.26 -18.47
N ARG A 701 -13.32 13.05 -18.02
CA ARG A 701 -12.97 13.17 -16.60
C ARG A 701 -13.22 14.56 -16.03
N LEU A 702 -12.97 15.62 -16.80
CA LEU A 702 -13.26 17.01 -16.42
C LEU A 702 -14.77 17.35 -16.43
N GLU A 703 -15.60 16.56 -17.11
CA GLU A 703 -17.05 16.74 -17.17
C GLU A 703 -17.82 15.94 -16.11
N GLU A 704 -17.44 14.69 -15.84
CA GLU A 704 -18.11 13.80 -14.89
C GLU A 704 -18.23 14.39 -13.47
N GLU A 705 -17.24 15.15 -13.00
CA GLU A 705 -17.28 15.76 -11.67
C GLU A 705 -18.28 16.93 -11.57
N LYS A 706 -18.55 17.64 -12.69
CA LYS A 706 -19.56 18.71 -12.73
C LYS A 706 -20.98 18.17 -12.54
N GLU A 707 -21.24 16.95 -12.96
CA GLU A 707 -22.56 16.30 -12.86
C GLU A 707 -22.79 15.71 -11.46
N GLN A 708 -21.73 15.21 -10.80
CA GLN A 708 -21.83 14.55 -9.49
C GLN A 708 -21.73 15.50 -8.28
N SER A 709 -21.24 16.73 -8.48
CA SER A 709 -20.94 17.67 -7.39
C SER A 709 -21.84 18.91 -7.44
N SER A 710 -23.13 18.78 -7.08
CA SER A 710 -24.10 19.89 -7.12
C SER A 710 -23.84 21.02 -6.10
N ASP A 711 -22.91 20.82 -5.14
CA ASP A 711 -22.68 21.73 -4.01
C ASP A 711 -21.32 22.48 -4.04
N TYR A 712 -20.49 22.32 -5.08
CA TYR A 712 -19.18 22.97 -5.17
C TYR A 712 -18.95 23.67 -6.52
N GLU A 713 -18.60 24.96 -6.50
CA GLU A 713 -18.13 25.69 -7.70
C GLU A 713 -16.90 24.97 -8.32
N PRO A 714 -16.80 24.87 -9.65
CA PRO A 714 -15.63 24.28 -10.30
C PRO A 714 -14.39 25.09 -9.94
N SER A 715 -13.47 24.48 -9.19
CA SER A 715 -12.36 25.20 -8.55
C SER A 715 -11.31 25.72 -9.54
N TYR A 716 -11.25 25.18 -10.77
CA TYR A 716 -10.29 25.54 -11.82
C TYR A 716 -10.89 25.35 -13.24
N SER A 717 -10.51 26.20 -14.21
CA SER A 717 -10.97 26.02 -15.61
C SER A 717 -10.26 24.85 -16.31
N LYS A 718 -10.85 24.36 -17.42
CA LYS A 718 -10.25 23.32 -18.25
C LYS A 718 -8.89 23.75 -18.80
N GLU A 719 -8.82 24.97 -19.33
CA GLU A 719 -7.60 25.54 -19.92
C GLU A 719 -6.48 25.66 -18.88
N GLN A 720 -6.82 26.14 -17.67
CA GLN A 720 -5.88 26.24 -16.56
C GLN A 720 -5.36 24.87 -16.12
N SER A 721 -6.26 23.89 -16.01
CA SER A 721 -5.92 22.52 -15.61
C SER A 721 -4.98 21.86 -16.61
N LEU A 722 -5.30 21.95 -17.91
CA LEU A 722 -4.46 21.45 -18.99
C LEU A 722 -3.09 22.14 -19.00
N HIS A 723 -3.05 23.47 -18.80
CA HIS A 723 -1.81 24.22 -18.76
C HIS A 723 -0.86 23.74 -17.64
N TRP A 724 -1.37 23.60 -16.42
CA TRP A 724 -0.54 23.17 -15.27
C TRP A 724 -0.14 21.69 -15.35
N LEU A 725 -1.02 20.80 -15.82
CA LEU A 725 -0.70 19.38 -16.03
C LEU A 725 0.31 19.18 -17.16
N ASN A 726 0.19 19.93 -18.26
CA ASN A 726 1.19 19.93 -19.34
C ASN A 726 2.56 20.33 -18.83
N TRP A 727 2.66 21.46 -18.11
CA TRP A 727 3.94 21.91 -17.55
C TRP A 727 4.53 20.88 -16.59
N LEU A 728 3.71 20.34 -15.68
CA LEU A 728 4.15 19.32 -14.73
C LEU A 728 4.66 18.07 -15.45
N ALA A 729 3.90 17.56 -16.41
CA ALA A 729 4.25 16.39 -17.19
C ALA A 729 5.58 16.59 -17.94
N GLN A 730 5.78 17.74 -18.60
CA GLN A 730 7.04 18.08 -19.26
C GLN A 730 8.21 18.10 -18.28
N LYS A 731 8.03 18.65 -17.07
CA LYS A 731 9.10 18.72 -16.06
C LYS A 731 9.45 17.35 -15.52
N MET A 732 8.45 16.56 -15.18
CA MET A 732 8.62 15.20 -14.68
C MET A 732 9.30 14.30 -15.72
N THR A 733 8.89 14.37 -16.99
CA THR A 733 9.51 13.61 -18.09
C THR A 733 10.97 14.04 -18.31
N ASN A 734 11.26 15.33 -18.40
CA ASN A 734 12.62 15.83 -18.62
C ASN A 734 13.60 15.52 -17.47
N LYS A 735 13.08 15.39 -16.25
CA LYS A 735 13.88 15.07 -15.05
C LYS A 735 13.92 13.57 -14.75
N SER A 736 13.24 12.73 -15.55
CA SER A 736 13.03 11.30 -15.27
C SER A 736 12.48 11.08 -13.84
N GLN A 737 11.48 11.88 -13.47
CA GLN A 737 10.81 11.79 -12.18
C GLN A 737 9.39 11.26 -12.36
N GLN A 738 9.05 10.20 -11.63
CA GLN A 738 7.68 9.66 -11.61
C GLN A 738 6.84 10.17 -10.44
N VAL A 739 7.48 10.47 -9.31
CA VAL A 739 6.82 10.99 -8.10
C VAL A 739 7.20 12.45 -7.89
N LEU A 740 6.20 13.32 -7.81
CA LEU A 740 6.31 14.73 -7.43
C LEU A 740 6.13 14.88 -5.92
N LEU A 741 7.18 15.31 -5.23
CA LEU A 741 7.08 15.86 -3.88
C LEU A 741 7.19 17.38 -3.98
N ILE A 742 6.12 18.11 -3.62
CA ILE A 742 6.05 19.59 -3.78
C ILE A 742 7.21 20.28 -3.05
N GLU A 743 7.58 19.76 -1.90
CA GLU A 743 8.69 20.24 -1.09
C GLU A 743 10.07 19.93 -1.69
N GLN A 744 10.17 18.98 -2.61
CA GLN A 744 11.41 18.69 -3.34
C GLN A 744 11.55 19.49 -4.65
N ILE A 745 10.62 20.39 -5.01
CA ILE A 745 10.78 21.29 -6.16
C ILE A 745 11.99 22.20 -5.94
N GLN A 746 12.91 22.18 -6.91
CA GLN A 746 14.23 22.83 -6.82
C GLN A 746 14.37 24.00 -7.81
N PRO A 747 15.29 24.96 -7.58
CA PRO A 747 15.49 26.11 -8.48
C PRO A 747 15.89 25.74 -9.92
N ASP A 748 16.35 24.51 -10.17
CA ASP A 748 16.66 23.99 -11.49
C ASP A 748 15.41 23.58 -12.31
N TRP A 749 14.21 23.77 -11.75
CA TRP A 749 12.94 23.73 -12.47
C TRP A 749 12.68 25.04 -13.25
N LEU A 750 13.33 26.15 -12.88
CA LEU A 750 13.29 27.41 -13.61
C LEU A 750 14.05 27.26 -14.95
N GLN A 751 13.39 27.61 -16.05
CA GLN A 751 13.88 27.34 -17.40
C GLN A 751 14.91 28.37 -17.86
N THR A 752 14.62 29.66 -17.63
CA THR A 752 15.42 30.75 -18.17
C THR A 752 16.44 31.26 -17.15
N THR A 753 17.56 31.75 -17.65
CA THR A 753 18.56 32.45 -16.83
C THR A 753 17.94 33.65 -16.11
N THR A 754 16.98 34.33 -16.75
CA THR A 754 16.22 35.44 -16.15
C THR A 754 15.43 34.99 -14.93
N GLN A 755 14.68 33.88 -15.01
CA GLN A 755 13.93 33.33 -13.87
C GLN A 755 14.86 32.96 -12.70
N LYS A 756 16.02 32.36 -13.00
CA LYS A 756 17.02 32.03 -11.98
C LYS A 756 17.58 33.28 -11.30
N TRP A 757 17.82 34.36 -12.04
CA TRP A 757 18.21 35.65 -11.46
C TRP A 757 17.09 36.31 -10.66
N MET A 758 15.84 36.25 -11.14
CA MET A 758 14.69 36.73 -10.36
C MET A 758 14.56 36.00 -9.03
N TYR A 759 14.78 34.68 -9.02
CA TYR A 759 14.79 33.87 -7.81
C TYR A 759 15.91 34.28 -6.84
N LEU A 760 17.12 34.46 -7.36
CA LEU A 760 18.26 34.89 -6.53
C LEU A 760 18.06 36.29 -5.99
N ILE A 761 17.57 37.23 -6.80
CA ILE A 761 17.32 38.61 -6.36
C ILE A 761 16.16 38.63 -5.36
N GLY A 762 15.03 37.99 -5.67
CA GLY A 762 13.85 37.95 -4.80
C GLY A 762 14.14 37.36 -3.42
N SER A 763 14.84 36.23 -3.36
CA SER A 763 15.23 35.61 -2.08
C SER A 763 16.18 36.51 -1.27
N ARG A 764 17.01 37.33 -1.93
CA ARG A 764 17.91 38.31 -1.28
C ARG A 764 17.22 39.59 -0.85
N LEU A 765 16.19 40.02 -1.58
CA LEU A 765 15.34 41.12 -1.18
C LEU A 765 14.60 40.77 0.11
N ILE A 766 13.93 39.61 0.16
CA ILE A 766 13.22 39.15 1.36
C ILE A 766 14.19 38.99 2.52
N LEU A 767 15.38 38.41 2.28
CA LEU A 767 16.44 38.31 3.27
C LEU A 767 16.86 39.70 3.79
N GLY A 768 17.05 40.67 2.90
CA GLY A 768 17.41 42.04 3.22
C GLY A 768 16.34 42.76 4.03
N LEU A 769 15.05 42.51 3.77
CA LEU A 769 13.94 43.05 4.56
C LEU A 769 13.97 42.52 6.00
N VAL A 770 14.12 41.20 6.17
CA VAL A 770 14.19 40.58 7.51
C VAL A 770 15.41 41.07 8.28
N VAL A 771 16.56 41.15 7.62
CA VAL A 771 17.82 41.63 8.20
C VAL A 771 17.74 43.13 8.54
N GLY A 772 17.11 43.93 7.69
CA GLY A 772 16.85 45.35 7.95
C GLY A 772 15.96 45.55 9.18
N LEU A 773 14.90 44.76 9.31
CA LEU A 773 14.03 44.77 10.49
C LEU A 773 14.79 44.40 11.78
N ILE A 774 15.60 43.34 11.75
CA ILE A 774 16.49 42.96 12.86
C ILE A 774 17.43 44.12 13.20
N GLY A 775 18.00 44.76 12.18
CA GLY A 775 18.86 45.93 12.30
C GLY A 775 18.18 47.05 13.09
N VAL A 776 16.94 47.42 12.75
CA VAL A 776 16.21 48.50 13.45
C VAL A 776 15.88 48.14 14.89
N LEU A 777 15.43 46.90 15.10
CA LEU A 777 15.05 46.40 16.42
C LEU A 777 16.25 46.35 17.36
N HIS A 778 17.46 46.08 16.85
CA HIS A 778 18.68 46.06 17.64
C HIS A 778 19.41 47.42 17.65
N PHE A 779 19.86 47.91 16.50
CA PHE A 779 20.64 49.14 16.37
C PHE A 779 19.83 50.40 16.74
N GLY A 780 18.53 50.42 16.46
CA GLY A 780 17.67 51.55 16.83
C GLY A 780 17.69 51.83 18.34
N THR A 781 17.69 50.78 19.17
CA THR A 781 17.83 50.90 20.64
C THR A 781 19.21 51.38 21.10
N LEU A 782 20.25 51.22 20.27
CA LEU A 782 21.58 51.72 20.59
C LEU A 782 21.73 53.22 20.29
N VAL A 783 20.93 53.76 19.38
CA VAL A 783 20.98 55.15 18.91
C VAL A 783 20.05 56.05 19.71
N THR A 784 18.83 55.59 19.98
CA THR A 784 17.78 56.36 20.64
C THR A 784 16.95 55.49 21.59
N ASP A 785 16.55 56.08 22.72
CA ASP A 785 15.62 55.48 23.68
C ASP A 785 14.16 55.89 23.36
N ASN A 786 13.93 56.67 22.30
CA ASN A 786 12.61 57.14 21.87
C ASN A 786 12.03 56.22 20.78
N LEU A 787 10.89 55.60 21.07
CA LEU A 787 10.22 54.68 20.14
C LEU A 787 9.86 55.34 18.80
N GLN A 788 9.47 56.62 18.79
CA GLN A 788 9.08 57.31 17.56
C GLN A 788 10.29 57.54 16.63
N GLU A 789 11.43 57.91 17.22
CA GLU A 789 12.70 58.00 16.48
C GLU A 789 13.16 56.62 16.04
N GLN A 790 13.06 55.59 16.89
CA GLN A 790 13.39 54.22 16.53
C GLN A 790 12.58 53.74 15.31
N LEU A 791 11.28 54.02 15.27
CA LEU A 791 10.41 53.68 14.15
C LEU A 791 10.78 54.45 12.86
N SER A 792 11.27 55.69 12.98
CA SER A 792 11.74 56.47 11.82
C SER A 792 12.99 55.87 11.16
N LEU A 793 13.77 55.06 11.89
CA LEU A 793 14.96 54.36 11.37
C LEU A 793 14.63 53.10 10.54
N VAL A 794 13.35 52.68 10.47
CA VAL A 794 12.92 51.49 9.73
C VAL A 794 13.31 51.57 8.26
N ILE A 795 12.94 52.65 7.59
CA ILE A 795 13.16 52.84 6.15
C ILE A 795 14.67 52.89 5.82
N PRO A 796 15.50 53.72 6.48
CA PRO A 796 16.95 53.73 6.28
C PRO A 796 17.61 52.36 6.42
N SER A 797 17.23 51.62 7.47
CA SER A 797 17.81 50.32 7.78
C SER A 797 17.43 49.26 6.76
N ILE A 798 16.19 49.28 6.28
CA ILE A 798 15.74 48.42 5.18
C ILE A 798 16.51 48.73 3.90
N ILE A 799 16.64 50.01 3.52
CA ILE A 799 17.37 50.43 2.32
C ILE A 799 18.83 49.94 2.38
N ALA A 800 19.51 50.20 3.50
CA ALA A 800 20.89 49.78 3.69
C ALA A 800 21.05 48.24 3.70
N ALA A 801 20.12 47.52 4.33
CA ALA A 801 20.14 46.05 4.38
C ALA A 801 19.86 45.41 3.02
N VAL A 802 18.91 45.96 2.24
CA VAL A 802 18.63 45.51 0.87
C VAL A 802 19.83 45.76 -0.04
N ALA A 803 20.42 46.96 0.00
CA ALA A 803 21.60 47.29 -0.80
C ALA A 803 22.79 46.38 -0.44
N SER A 804 23.04 46.16 0.86
CA SER A 804 24.07 45.23 1.33
C SER A 804 23.78 43.80 0.87
N SER A 805 22.57 43.28 1.04
CA SER A 805 22.16 41.93 0.61
C SER A 805 22.36 41.71 -0.90
N LEU A 806 21.97 42.69 -1.73
CA LEU A 806 22.17 42.63 -3.19
C LEU A 806 23.65 42.72 -3.59
N SER A 807 24.42 43.63 -2.97
CA SER A 807 25.86 43.71 -3.22
C SER A 807 26.59 42.42 -2.83
N SER A 808 26.15 41.75 -1.76
CA SER A 808 26.67 40.45 -1.35
C SER A 808 26.49 39.41 -2.46
N LEU A 809 25.36 39.41 -3.18
CA LEU A 809 25.13 38.53 -4.34
C LEU A 809 26.22 38.66 -5.40
N VAL A 810 26.64 39.89 -5.68
CA VAL A 810 27.71 40.17 -6.64
C VAL A 810 29.07 39.80 -6.05
N LEU A 811 29.40 40.29 -4.85
CA LEU A 811 30.70 40.09 -4.23
C LEU A 811 31.03 38.60 -4.04
N PHE A 812 30.09 37.79 -3.57
CA PHE A 812 30.33 36.35 -3.38
C PHE A 812 30.40 35.56 -4.69
N SER A 813 29.79 36.07 -5.77
CA SER A 813 29.85 35.42 -7.09
C SER A 813 31.21 35.63 -7.78
N PHE A 814 31.85 36.79 -7.60
CA PHE A 814 33.07 37.17 -8.34
C PHE A 814 34.34 37.16 -7.47
N MET A 815 34.24 37.61 -6.23
CA MET A 815 35.39 37.97 -5.42
C MET A 815 36.21 36.78 -4.89
N PRO A 816 35.64 35.60 -4.57
CA PRO A 816 36.45 34.46 -4.14
C PRO A 816 37.52 34.06 -5.16
N ARG A 817 37.19 34.10 -6.47
CA ARG A 817 38.15 33.79 -7.55
C ARG A 817 39.31 34.78 -7.60
N ILE A 818 39.05 36.04 -7.28
CA ILE A 818 40.05 37.11 -7.22
C ILE A 818 40.91 36.90 -5.97
N ILE A 819 40.29 36.73 -4.81
CA ILE A 819 40.97 36.53 -3.52
C ILE A 819 41.90 35.30 -3.57
N PHE A 820 41.46 34.20 -4.18
CA PHE A 820 42.29 33.00 -4.35
C PHE A 820 43.60 33.25 -5.13
N LYS A 821 43.66 34.27 -6.00
CA LYS A 821 44.90 34.65 -6.71
C LYS A 821 45.92 35.33 -5.80
N PHE A 822 45.46 35.99 -4.74
CA PHE A 822 46.29 36.77 -3.82
C PHE A 822 46.64 36.03 -2.52
N ILE A 823 45.97 34.90 -2.22
CA ILE A 823 46.30 34.07 -1.06
C ILE A 823 47.60 33.28 -1.31
N PRO A 824 48.64 33.40 -0.46
CA PRO A 824 49.89 32.66 -0.61
C PRO A 824 49.67 31.14 -0.62
N ARG A 825 50.36 30.40 -1.50
CA ARG A 825 50.24 28.93 -1.63
C ARG A 825 50.59 28.14 -0.35
N ARG A 826 51.26 28.77 0.62
CA ARG A 826 51.61 28.17 1.92
C ARG A 826 50.42 28.05 2.87
N ILE A 827 49.30 28.74 2.62
CA ILE A 827 48.10 28.67 3.46
C ILE A 827 47.30 27.40 3.12
N PRO A 828 46.95 26.55 4.10
CA PRO A 828 46.13 25.36 3.88
C PRO A 828 44.82 25.67 3.14
N ARG A 829 44.43 24.81 2.19
CA ARG A 829 43.22 24.99 1.38
C ARG A 829 41.94 25.20 2.20
N HIS A 830 41.85 24.62 3.39
CA HIS A 830 40.70 24.84 4.27
C HIS A 830 40.65 26.28 4.80
N ILE A 831 41.78 26.83 5.26
CA ILE A 831 41.89 28.23 5.74
C ILE A 831 41.68 29.22 4.60
N SER A 832 42.30 28.98 3.44
CA SER A 832 42.12 29.82 2.24
C SER A 832 40.65 29.93 1.82
N ARG A 833 39.88 28.84 1.91
CA ARG A 833 38.42 28.83 1.66
C ARG A 833 37.62 29.61 2.70
N HIS A 834 38.11 29.73 3.94
CA HIS A 834 37.46 30.54 4.97
C HIS A 834 37.76 32.03 4.72
N ILE A 835 39.01 32.39 4.43
CA ILE A 835 39.43 33.76 4.11
C ILE A 835 38.67 34.29 2.88
N SER A 836 38.54 33.49 1.82
CA SER A 836 37.84 33.88 0.60
C SER A 836 36.32 34.12 0.79
N ARG A 837 35.74 33.67 1.92
CA ARG A 837 34.33 33.91 2.27
C ARG A 837 34.16 35.05 3.27
N PHE A 838 35.15 35.25 4.12
CA PHE A 838 35.13 36.29 5.14
C PHE A 838 35.20 37.69 4.52
N ILE A 839 36.11 37.90 3.57
CA ILE A 839 36.36 39.22 2.96
C ILE A 839 35.11 39.83 2.28
N PRO A 840 34.37 39.12 1.41
CA PRO A 840 33.16 39.67 0.81
C PRO A 840 32.07 39.99 1.85
N GLY A 841 32.03 39.24 2.95
CA GLY A 841 31.13 39.49 4.09
C GLY A 841 31.42 40.80 4.80
N VAL A 842 32.69 41.03 5.14
CA VAL A 842 33.16 42.27 5.76
C VAL A 842 32.86 43.46 4.84
N ILE A 843 33.10 43.34 3.53
CA ILE A 843 32.82 44.42 2.57
C ILE A 843 31.32 44.72 2.48
N SER A 844 30.47 43.69 2.45
CA SER A 844 29.01 43.86 2.51
C SER A 844 28.58 44.58 3.78
N GLY A 845 29.18 44.22 4.92
CA GLY A 845 28.94 44.87 6.21
C GLY A 845 29.38 46.33 6.23
N LEU A 846 30.56 46.65 5.69
CA LEU A 846 31.02 48.02 5.55
C LEU A 846 30.14 48.84 4.60
N LEU A 847 29.62 48.24 3.53
CA LEU A 847 28.67 48.90 2.63
C LEU A 847 27.36 49.25 3.35
N TYR A 848 26.87 48.36 4.21
CA TYR A 848 25.70 48.64 5.07
C TYR A 848 25.95 49.89 5.92
N VAL A 849 27.13 49.98 6.55
CA VAL A 849 27.53 51.14 7.39
C VAL A 849 27.59 52.42 6.57
N ILE A 850 28.21 52.39 5.39
CA ILE A 850 28.36 53.56 4.52
C ILE A 850 27.01 54.12 4.07
N ILE A 851 26.02 53.25 3.83
CA ILE A 851 24.68 53.65 3.40
C ILE A 851 23.81 54.07 4.60
N ALA A 852 23.88 53.32 5.71
CA ALA A 852 23.04 53.58 6.88
C ALA A 852 23.48 54.82 7.66
N ALA A 853 24.79 55.06 7.84
CA ALA A 853 25.28 56.14 8.71
C ALA A 853 24.76 57.55 8.32
N PRO A 854 24.79 57.97 7.04
CA PRO A 854 24.31 59.29 6.65
C PRO A 854 22.79 59.43 6.80
N LEU A 855 22.05 58.34 6.52
CA LEU A 855 20.59 58.34 6.62
C LEU A 855 20.12 58.39 8.07
N VAL A 856 20.78 57.65 8.97
CA VAL A 856 20.52 57.71 10.41
C VAL A 856 20.87 59.10 10.93
N TYR A 857 22.01 59.66 10.55
CA TYR A 857 22.42 61.00 10.98
C TYR A 857 21.37 62.06 10.62
N ALA A 858 20.91 62.09 9.36
CA ALA A 858 19.93 63.09 8.90
C ALA A 858 18.58 63.06 9.65
N ILE A 859 18.25 61.93 10.30
CA ILE A 859 17.00 61.75 11.03
C ILE A 859 17.16 62.18 12.49
N VAL A 860 18.29 61.82 13.11
CA VAL A 860 18.49 62.03 14.56
C VAL A 860 19.27 63.34 14.86
N GLU A 861 19.69 64.10 13.83
CA GLU A 861 20.40 65.38 13.94
C GLU A 861 19.62 66.46 14.73
N ASN A 862 18.29 66.37 14.79
CA ASN A 862 17.46 67.36 15.47
C ASN A 862 17.34 67.17 17.00
N ASP A 863 17.58 65.97 17.54
CA ASP A 863 17.37 65.62 18.96
C ASP A 863 18.67 65.26 19.71
N LEU A 864 19.78 65.06 18.98
CA LEU A 864 21.10 64.77 19.55
C LEU A 864 21.94 66.05 19.53
N GLY A 865 22.20 66.65 20.70
CA GLY A 865 23.21 67.70 20.85
C GLY A 865 24.64 67.23 20.51
N ASN A 866 25.66 67.73 21.23
CA ASN A 866 27.10 67.44 21.05
C ASN A 866 27.56 65.95 21.15
N LYS A 867 26.69 64.95 20.96
CA LYS A 867 27.10 63.55 20.78
C LYS A 867 28.01 63.47 19.57
N LYS A 868 29.27 63.12 19.81
CA LYS A 868 30.29 63.02 18.76
C LYS A 868 29.86 61.93 17.78
N TRP A 869 30.04 62.15 16.47
CA TRP A 869 29.90 61.15 15.39
C TRP A 869 30.39 59.73 15.77
N ARG A 870 31.40 59.66 16.64
CA ARG A 870 31.93 58.43 17.23
C ARG A 870 30.88 57.55 17.91
N GLU A 871 29.87 58.10 18.58
CA GLU A 871 28.85 57.35 19.31
C GLU A 871 27.83 56.65 18.40
N ILE A 872 27.60 57.16 17.18
CA ILE A 872 26.71 56.56 16.17
C ILE A 872 27.50 55.65 15.22
N LEU A 873 28.70 56.07 14.81
CA LEU A 873 29.49 55.36 13.82
C LEU A 873 30.13 54.08 14.38
N SER A 874 30.54 54.07 15.65
CA SER A 874 31.21 52.91 16.25
C SER A 874 30.31 51.69 16.45
N PRO A 875 29.06 51.79 16.98
CA PRO A 875 28.17 50.64 17.08
C PRO A 875 27.73 50.17 15.68
N LEU A 876 27.43 51.11 14.78
CA LEU A 876 27.04 50.79 13.41
C LEU A 876 28.14 50.01 12.67
N LEU A 877 29.42 50.35 12.89
CA LEU A 877 30.55 49.68 12.25
C LEU A 877 30.80 48.28 12.83
N ILE A 878 30.72 48.12 14.15
CA ILE A 878 30.87 46.82 14.83
C ILE A 878 29.71 45.89 14.44
N ASP A 879 28.47 46.35 14.55
CA ASP A 879 27.28 45.55 14.27
C ASP A 879 27.10 45.32 12.78
N GLY A 880 27.44 46.29 11.93
CA GLY A 880 27.42 46.17 10.47
C GLY A 880 28.43 45.13 9.96
N VAL A 881 29.65 45.10 10.50
CA VAL A 881 30.64 44.07 10.17
C VAL A 881 30.22 42.70 10.71
N ALA A 882 29.72 42.64 11.95
CA ALA A 882 29.21 41.40 12.53
C ALA A 882 28.07 40.81 11.67
N MET A 883 27.11 41.65 11.26
CA MET A 883 25.99 41.25 10.41
C MET A 883 26.45 40.87 9.00
N GLY A 884 27.43 41.58 8.42
CA GLY A 884 28.06 41.22 7.15
C GLY A 884 28.75 39.86 7.18
N ILE A 885 29.38 39.50 8.30
CA ILE A 885 29.95 38.18 8.53
C ILE A 885 28.85 37.12 8.67
N VAL A 886 27.75 37.40 9.38
CA VAL A 886 26.60 36.48 9.44
C VAL A 886 26.02 36.23 8.04
N LEU A 887 25.79 37.28 7.26
CA LEU A 887 25.35 37.19 5.86
C LEU A 887 26.34 36.42 4.96
N SER A 888 27.64 36.50 5.24
CA SER A 888 28.67 35.72 4.54
C SER A 888 28.56 34.22 4.73
N LEU A 889 28.07 33.81 5.90
CA LEU A 889 27.87 32.42 6.26
C LEU A 889 26.56 31.88 5.65
N ILE A 890 25.59 32.76 5.38
CA ILE A 890 24.29 32.50 4.74
C ILE A 890 24.40 32.36 3.21
N HIS A 891 25.52 32.77 2.61
CA HIS A 891 25.62 32.91 1.17
C HIS A 891 25.66 31.59 0.37
N GLN A 892 24.71 31.41 -0.57
CA GLN A 892 24.71 30.30 -1.53
C GLN A 892 25.85 30.40 -2.56
N LYS A 893 26.58 29.30 -2.78
CA LYS A 893 27.78 29.28 -3.64
C LYS A 893 27.50 29.22 -5.14
N LYS A 894 26.29 28.83 -5.56
CA LYS A 894 25.93 28.56 -6.97
C LYS A 894 24.46 28.84 -7.21
N ILE A 895 24.16 29.29 -8.43
CA ILE A 895 22.80 29.55 -8.95
C ILE A 895 21.90 28.31 -8.87
N ASP A 896 22.46 27.10 -9.01
CA ASP A 896 21.72 25.83 -8.99
C ASP A 896 21.89 25.03 -7.67
N GLN A 897 22.16 25.70 -6.54
CA GLN A 897 22.31 25.00 -5.27
C GLN A 897 20.94 24.44 -4.81
N LYS A 898 20.85 23.11 -4.65
CA LYS A 898 19.65 22.44 -4.13
C LYS A 898 19.30 22.94 -2.73
N ILE A 899 18.03 23.25 -2.52
CA ILE A 899 17.39 23.53 -1.24
C ILE A 899 17.31 22.21 -0.46
N ARG A 900 17.75 22.22 0.80
CA ARG A 900 17.70 21.06 1.69
C ARG A 900 16.77 21.39 2.85
N ILE A 901 15.76 20.56 3.07
CA ILE A 901 14.80 20.74 4.17
C ILE A 901 15.42 20.20 5.47
N ILE A 902 15.07 20.83 6.59
CA ILE A 902 15.52 20.45 7.93
C ILE A 902 14.31 19.94 8.70
N ASP A 903 14.09 18.62 8.62
CA ASP A 903 12.84 18.03 9.08
C ASP A 903 12.86 17.58 10.54
N ASN A 904 14.03 17.28 11.11
CA ASN A 904 14.14 16.81 12.50
C ASN A 904 15.33 17.40 13.27
N LEU A 905 15.14 17.52 14.59
CA LEU A 905 16.06 18.11 15.55
C LEU A 905 16.52 17.04 16.56
N GLU A 906 17.83 16.85 16.70
CA GLU A 906 18.46 15.93 17.67
C GLU A 906 19.41 16.66 18.61
N PHE A 907 19.61 16.14 19.83
CA PHE A 907 20.49 16.78 20.80
C PHE A 907 21.97 16.36 20.65
N ASN A 908 22.87 17.27 20.22
CA ASN A 908 24.30 16.99 20.04
C ASN A 908 25.21 17.76 21.01
N LYS A 909 25.55 17.10 22.14
CA LYS A 909 26.42 17.67 23.18
C LYS A 909 27.85 18.01 22.69
N LYS A 910 28.41 17.28 21.71
CA LYS A 910 29.76 17.56 21.17
C LYS A 910 29.77 18.86 20.35
N LYS A 911 28.73 19.07 19.53
CA LYS A 911 28.57 20.30 18.73
C LYS A 911 28.30 21.51 19.61
N ALA A 912 27.48 21.37 20.65
CA ALA A 912 27.23 22.41 21.65
C ALA A 912 28.53 22.97 22.24
N ARG A 913 29.43 22.09 22.69
CA ARG A 913 30.75 22.49 23.24
C ARG A 913 31.61 23.23 22.23
N LYS A 914 31.70 22.71 21.00
CA LYS A 914 32.47 23.36 19.93
C LYS A 914 31.95 24.76 19.62
N TYR A 915 30.63 24.92 19.58
CA TYR A 915 30.01 26.22 19.31
C TYR A 915 30.17 27.20 20.46
N SER A 916 30.02 26.73 21.69
CA SER A 916 30.26 27.52 22.90
C SER A 916 31.67 28.13 22.89
N LEU A 917 32.69 27.35 22.51
CA LEU A 917 34.06 27.83 22.39
C LEU A 917 34.24 28.90 21.29
N VAL A 918 33.67 28.65 20.11
CA VAL A 918 33.71 29.63 19.00
C VAL A 918 32.97 30.92 19.39
N GLY A 919 31.82 30.76 20.02
CA GLY A 919 31.00 31.84 20.53
C GLY A 919 31.74 32.72 21.54
N LEU A 920 32.39 32.10 22.52
CA LEU A 920 33.22 32.79 23.50
C LEU A 920 34.34 33.60 22.84
N ILE A 921 35.06 33.01 21.86
CA ILE A 921 36.13 33.72 21.13
C ILE A 921 35.55 34.94 20.38
N CYS A 922 34.43 34.76 19.68
CA CYS A 922 33.74 35.86 18.99
C CYS A 922 33.27 36.94 19.98
N GLY A 923 32.75 36.55 21.13
CA GLY A 923 32.30 37.46 22.19
C GLY A 923 33.44 38.28 22.77
N VAL A 924 34.60 37.67 23.02
CA VAL A 924 35.80 38.39 23.48
C VAL A 924 36.26 39.40 22.42
N ILE A 925 36.28 39.01 21.14
CA ILE A 925 36.64 39.94 20.06
C ILE A 925 35.63 41.09 19.97
N TYR A 926 34.33 40.80 20.07
CA TYR A 926 33.27 41.80 20.05
C TYR A 926 33.40 42.80 21.20
N VAL A 927 33.55 42.30 22.43
CA VAL A 927 33.74 43.12 23.64
C VAL A 927 34.99 43.98 23.54
N LEU A 928 36.12 43.41 23.09
CA LEU A 928 37.37 44.17 22.92
C LEU A 928 37.23 45.26 21.86
N ALA A 929 36.59 44.98 20.73
CA ALA A 929 36.29 45.99 19.72
C ALA A 929 35.42 47.10 20.32
N ARG A 930 34.38 46.74 21.07
CA ARG A 930 33.50 47.70 21.73
C ARG A 930 34.24 48.58 22.74
N LEU A 931 35.10 47.99 23.57
CA LEU A 931 35.94 48.71 24.53
C LEU A 931 36.94 49.67 23.85
N LEU A 932 37.45 49.33 22.67
CA LEU A 932 38.39 50.16 21.92
C LEU A 932 37.73 51.33 21.17
N PHE A 933 36.48 51.15 20.74
CA PHE A 933 35.80 52.09 19.83
C PHE A 933 34.63 52.85 20.46
N THR A 934 34.17 52.48 21.65
CA THR A 934 33.12 53.20 22.40
C THR A 934 33.63 53.68 23.75
N ASP A 935 33.37 54.94 24.10
CA ASP A 935 33.66 55.50 25.42
C ASP A 935 32.61 55.04 26.48
N ARG A 936 31.83 53.98 26.20
CA ARG A 936 30.66 53.54 27.00
C ARG A 936 31.01 52.83 28.31
N TYR A 937 32.24 52.36 28.48
CA TYR A 937 32.64 51.56 29.64
C TYR A 937 33.74 52.28 30.44
N ASP A 938 33.35 52.87 31.57
CA ASP A 938 34.32 53.27 32.58
C ASP A 938 34.65 52.05 33.46
N LEU A 939 35.80 51.42 33.22
CA LEU A 939 36.22 50.19 33.91
C LEU A 939 36.39 50.36 35.44
N SER A 940 36.26 51.59 35.96
CA SER A 940 36.26 51.87 37.40
C SER A 940 34.95 51.48 38.12
N TYR A 941 33.85 51.21 37.40
CA TYR A 941 32.57 50.80 37.98
C TYR A 941 32.27 49.30 37.81
N LEU A 942 31.97 48.62 38.93
CA LEU A 942 31.62 47.18 38.97
C LEU A 942 30.44 46.80 38.06
N LYS A 943 29.53 47.74 37.77
CA LYS A 943 28.39 47.52 36.87
C LYS A 943 28.82 47.18 35.45
N HIS A 944 29.89 47.82 34.94
CA HIS A 944 30.39 47.59 33.59
C HIS A 944 31.10 46.25 33.41
N LEU A 945 31.76 45.74 34.47
CA LEU A 945 32.30 44.38 34.50
C LEU A 945 31.17 43.33 34.43
N PHE A 946 30.05 43.58 35.10
CA PHE A 946 28.88 42.71 35.06
C PHE A 946 28.23 42.69 33.66
N ASP A 947 28.11 43.85 33.00
CA ASP A 947 27.59 43.96 31.63
C ASP A 947 28.46 43.17 30.63
N ILE A 948 29.79 43.28 30.74
CA ILE A 948 30.75 42.52 29.91
C ILE A 948 30.59 41.01 30.13
N LEU A 949 30.41 40.56 31.37
CA LEU A 949 30.20 39.15 31.68
C LEU A 949 28.89 38.61 31.10
N ILE A 950 27.82 39.40 31.13
CA ILE A 950 26.54 39.05 30.48
C ILE A 950 26.72 38.94 28.97
N GLU A 951 27.39 39.90 28.32
CA GLU A 951 27.66 39.84 26.88
C GLU A 951 28.45 38.58 26.50
N LEU A 952 29.53 38.28 27.22
CA LEU A 952 30.32 37.05 27.01
C LEU A 952 29.48 35.78 27.24
N LEU A 953 28.59 35.80 28.24
CA LEU A 953 27.69 34.70 28.53
C LEU A 953 26.69 34.48 27.38
N ILE A 954 26.12 35.55 26.81
CA ILE A 954 25.23 35.48 25.64
C ILE A 954 25.96 34.88 24.45
N PHE A 955 27.15 35.41 24.13
CA PHE A 955 27.99 34.89 23.04
C PHE A 955 28.44 33.45 23.28
N THR A 956 28.36 32.92 24.49
CA THR A 956 28.69 31.53 24.83
C THR A 956 27.47 30.62 24.80
N ILE A 957 26.36 31.03 25.43
CA ILE A 957 25.12 30.25 25.58
C ILE A 957 24.36 30.18 24.26
N VAL A 958 24.20 31.29 23.54
CA VAL A 958 23.40 31.30 22.30
C VAL A 958 23.97 30.34 21.25
N PRO A 959 25.28 30.36 20.94
CA PRO A 959 25.89 29.35 20.08
C PRO A 959 25.85 27.94 20.69
N ALA A 960 25.95 27.78 22.01
CA ALA A 960 25.84 26.47 22.65
C ALA A 960 24.43 25.86 22.47
N LEU A 961 23.37 26.65 22.63
CA LEU A 961 21.97 26.26 22.39
C LEU A 961 21.74 25.92 20.91
N LEU A 962 22.25 26.75 19.99
CA LEU A 962 22.22 26.43 18.56
C LEU A 962 23.03 25.16 18.23
N GLY A 963 24.08 24.88 19.00
CA GLY A 963 24.92 23.70 18.86
C GLY A 963 24.38 22.44 19.53
N LEU A 964 23.50 22.60 20.51
CA LEU A 964 22.77 21.52 21.16
C LEU A 964 21.79 20.88 20.20
N ILE A 965 21.29 21.62 19.20
CA ILE A 965 20.28 21.14 18.27
C ILE A 965 20.94 20.82 16.92
N ASP A 966 20.91 19.55 16.55
CA ASP A 966 21.49 18.97 15.34
C ASP A 966 20.41 18.40 14.42
N LYS A 967 20.76 18.06 13.18
CA LYS A 967 19.81 17.35 12.30
C LYS A 967 19.55 15.96 12.91
N GLY A 968 18.28 15.65 13.16
CA GLY A 968 17.87 14.30 13.53
C GLY A 968 18.11 13.32 12.39
N GLU A 969 18.64 12.15 12.71
CA GLU A 969 18.85 11.06 11.76
C GLU A 969 17.48 10.51 11.34
N ASN A 970 16.61 10.19 12.29
CA ASN A 970 15.25 9.72 11.97
C ASN A 970 14.52 10.81 11.20
N LEU A 971 14.01 10.51 10.02
CA LEU A 971 13.08 11.34 9.26
C LEU A 971 11.68 10.85 9.64
N GLU A 972 10.95 11.66 10.40
CA GLU A 972 9.54 11.37 10.60
C GLU A 972 8.83 11.57 9.27
N GLN A 973 7.88 10.69 9.03
CA GLN A 973 7.20 10.44 7.76
C GLN A 973 6.46 11.70 7.28
N SER A 974 6.47 11.97 5.97
CA SER A 974 5.58 12.96 5.36
C SER A 974 4.32 12.28 4.80
N VAL A 975 3.27 12.23 5.60
CA VAL A 975 1.94 11.73 5.16
C VAL A 975 1.23 12.82 4.34
N ASN A 976 1.55 14.09 4.61
CA ASN A 976 0.91 15.23 3.97
C ASN A 976 1.88 16.00 3.05
N PRO A 977 1.38 16.54 1.91
CA PRO A 977 2.17 17.45 1.08
C PRO A 977 2.70 18.64 1.87
N ASN A 978 3.96 19.02 1.63
CA ASN A 978 4.65 20.16 2.27
C ASN A 978 4.96 19.98 3.77
N GLN A 979 4.81 18.80 4.33
CA GLN A 979 5.03 18.56 5.75
C GLN A 979 6.45 18.94 6.19
N GLY A 980 7.48 18.71 5.37
CA GLY A 980 8.85 19.10 5.72
C GLY A 980 9.04 20.62 5.80
N VAL A 981 8.40 21.37 4.88
CA VAL A 981 8.39 22.85 4.90
C VAL A 981 7.67 23.36 6.15
N TRP A 982 6.53 22.76 6.51
CA TRP A 982 5.79 23.11 7.73
C TRP A 982 6.58 22.79 9.00
N ARG A 983 7.30 21.66 9.04
CA ARG A 983 8.20 21.34 10.16
C ARG A 983 9.35 22.34 10.27
N SER A 984 9.93 22.74 9.13
CA SER A 984 10.94 23.81 9.11
C SER A 984 10.38 25.14 9.65
N ALA A 985 9.12 25.47 9.34
CA ALA A 985 8.43 26.65 9.89
C ALA A 985 8.16 26.53 11.40
N LYS A 986 7.67 25.37 11.87
CA LYS A 986 7.47 25.09 13.30
C LYS A 986 8.80 25.18 14.06
N ASN A 987 9.87 24.60 13.51
CA ASN A 987 11.21 24.68 14.09
C ASN A 987 11.68 26.14 14.16
N ALA A 988 11.54 26.93 13.09
CA ALA A 988 11.86 28.35 13.10
C ALA A 988 11.07 29.12 14.18
N GLY A 989 9.77 28.81 14.35
CA GLY A 989 8.94 29.37 15.42
C GLY A 989 9.38 28.95 16.84
N LEU A 990 9.79 27.70 17.02
CA LEU A 990 10.35 27.21 18.28
C LEU A 990 11.67 27.92 18.62
N PHE A 991 12.57 28.06 17.64
CA PHE A 991 13.80 28.84 17.79
C PHE A 991 13.49 30.30 18.13
N PHE A 992 12.54 30.93 17.45
CA PHE A 992 12.10 32.28 17.78
C PHE A 992 11.66 32.36 19.25
N ALA A 993 10.77 31.49 19.71
CA ALA A 993 10.24 31.52 21.07
C ALA A 993 11.33 31.34 22.13
N ILE A 994 12.20 30.33 21.98
CA ILE A 994 13.31 30.08 22.92
C ILE A 994 14.21 31.30 23.00
N PHE A 995 14.67 31.82 21.86
CA PHE A 995 15.65 32.90 21.86
C PHE A 995 15.06 34.29 22.14
N PHE A 996 13.75 34.48 21.90
CA PHE A 996 13.02 35.64 22.37
C PHE A 996 13.00 35.70 23.91
N THR A 997 12.72 34.58 24.59
CA THR A 997 12.76 34.53 26.06
C THR A 997 14.17 34.78 26.62
N VAL A 998 15.19 34.20 25.98
CA VAL A 998 16.60 34.51 26.30
C VAL A 998 16.87 35.99 26.10
N GLY A 999 16.39 36.59 25.01
CA GLY A 999 16.53 38.00 24.71
C GLY A 999 15.88 38.91 25.75
N ILE A 1000 14.68 38.59 26.25
CA ILE A 1000 14.04 39.32 27.36
C ILE A 1000 14.95 39.31 28.60
N PHE A 1001 15.41 38.12 29.00
CA PHE A 1001 16.25 37.97 30.20
C PHE A 1001 17.57 38.72 30.09
N CYS A 1002 18.19 38.67 28.91
CA CYS A 1002 19.46 39.34 28.64
C CYS A 1002 19.32 40.88 28.59
N SER A 1003 18.17 41.38 28.12
CA SER A 1003 17.95 42.81 27.90
C SER A 1003 17.40 43.53 29.13
N PHE A 1004 16.84 42.78 30.10
CA PHE A 1004 16.23 43.35 31.32
C PHE A 1004 17.20 44.20 32.15
N ASN A 1005 18.50 43.86 32.15
CA ASN A 1005 19.53 44.62 32.87
C ASN A 1005 20.10 45.80 32.06
N TYR A 1006 19.87 45.84 30.74
CA TYR A 1006 20.49 46.81 29.83
C TYR A 1006 19.56 47.97 29.45
N ALA A 1007 18.25 47.72 29.41
CA ALA A 1007 17.27 48.68 28.91
C ALA A 1007 17.17 49.93 29.81
N LYS A 1008 17.44 51.10 29.22
CA LYS A 1008 17.29 52.42 29.86
C LYS A 1008 16.00 53.11 29.45
N GLY A 1009 15.47 52.82 28.25
CA GLY A 1009 14.24 53.39 27.69
C GLY A 1009 12.94 52.69 28.12
N GLY A 1010 13.02 51.67 29.00
CA GLY A 1010 11.87 50.92 29.49
C GLY A 1010 11.54 49.68 28.66
N ILE A 1011 10.30 49.18 28.77
CA ILE A 1011 9.92 47.84 28.29
C ILE A 1011 10.03 47.68 26.76
N HIS A 1012 9.87 48.76 26.00
CA HIS A 1012 9.92 48.71 24.54
C HIS A 1012 11.32 48.33 24.02
N GLU A 1013 12.39 48.74 24.72
CA GLU A 1013 13.78 48.42 24.38
C GLU A 1013 14.06 46.93 24.62
N VAL A 1014 13.57 46.39 25.75
CA VAL A 1014 13.65 44.96 26.10
C VAL A 1014 12.96 44.11 25.03
N ILE A 1015 11.76 44.52 24.61
CA ILE A 1015 10.99 43.81 23.58
C ILE A 1015 11.72 43.89 22.22
N SER A 1016 12.24 45.07 21.84
CA SER A 1016 12.95 45.26 20.57
C SER A 1016 14.19 44.37 20.47
N ILE A 1017 15.04 44.32 21.51
CA ILE A 1017 16.23 43.47 21.54
C ILE A 1017 15.83 41.99 21.54
N ALA A 1018 14.80 41.61 22.30
CA ALA A 1018 14.30 40.25 22.33
C ALA A 1018 13.77 39.78 20.95
N LEU A 1019 13.02 40.64 20.26
CA LEU A 1019 12.55 40.38 18.89
C LEU A 1019 13.72 40.19 17.92
N ALA A 1020 14.76 41.03 18.01
CA ALA A 1020 15.94 40.91 17.16
C ALA A 1020 16.66 39.57 17.38
N ILE A 1021 16.89 39.17 18.64
CA ILE A 1021 17.54 37.89 18.99
C ILE A 1021 16.69 36.69 18.55
N GLY A 1022 15.37 36.75 18.78
CA GLY A 1022 14.44 35.71 18.34
C GLY A 1022 14.42 35.54 16.81
N LEU A 1023 14.31 36.64 16.06
CA LEU A 1023 14.32 36.61 14.59
C LEU A 1023 15.65 36.10 14.03
N LEU A 1024 16.78 36.52 14.61
CA LEU A 1024 18.10 36.00 14.25
C LEU A 1024 18.21 34.49 14.46
N ALA A 1025 17.70 33.97 15.59
CA ALA A 1025 17.71 32.55 15.89
C ALA A 1025 16.77 31.74 14.98
N ALA A 1026 15.58 32.28 14.67
CA ALA A 1026 14.64 31.68 13.72
C ALA A 1026 15.24 31.54 12.32
N MET A 1027 16.07 32.50 11.92
CA MET A 1027 16.88 32.39 10.71
C MET A 1027 18.01 31.36 10.89
N ALA A 1028 18.71 31.35 12.04
CA ALA A 1028 19.94 30.58 12.28
C ALA A 1028 19.81 29.08 12.60
N GLY A 1029 18.65 28.56 13.03
CA GLY A 1029 18.50 27.20 13.56
C GLY A 1029 19.00 26.03 12.66
N GLY A 1030 19.78 25.10 13.26
CA GLY A 1030 20.28 23.80 12.70
C GLY A 1030 21.69 23.84 12.04
N ARG A 1031 22.59 22.84 12.23
CA ARG A 1031 23.96 22.90 11.64
C ARG A 1031 24.05 22.51 10.15
N GLY A 1032 24.42 23.49 9.32
CA GLY A 1032 24.88 23.39 7.92
C GLY A 1032 24.95 24.80 7.28
N PRO A 1033 25.31 25.00 6.00
CA PRO A 1033 25.12 26.29 5.29
C PRO A 1033 23.64 26.60 5.00
N VAL A 1034 22.72 26.03 5.77
CA VAL A 1034 21.28 26.01 5.49
C VAL A 1034 20.56 26.40 6.77
N PHE A 1035 19.89 27.53 6.68
CA PHE A 1035 19.26 28.32 7.73
C PHE A 1035 17.76 28.03 7.65
N ALA A 1036 17.11 27.49 8.69
CA ALA A 1036 15.71 27.05 8.62
C ALA A 1036 14.76 28.13 8.08
N GLY A 1037 14.89 29.37 8.57
CA GLY A 1037 14.15 30.52 8.03
C GLY A 1037 14.51 30.88 6.59
N PHE A 1038 15.76 30.70 6.15
CA PHE A 1038 16.16 30.97 4.77
C PHE A 1038 15.64 29.91 3.79
N VAL A 1039 15.51 28.65 4.23
CA VAL A 1039 14.88 27.58 3.44
C VAL A 1039 13.42 27.93 3.14
N LEU A 1040 12.70 28.47 4.12
CA LEU A 1040 11.34 28.98 3.92
C LEU A 1040 11.32 30.10 2.89
N ILE A 1041 12.22 31.09 2.99
CA ILE A 1041 12.35 32.19 2.02
C ILE A 1041 12.62 31.63 0.62
N GLN A 1042 13.47 30.61 0.48
CA GLN A 1042 13.80 29.99 -0.80
C GLN A 1042 12.60 29.28 -1.43
N HIS A 1043 11.92 28.39 -0.68
CA HIS A 1043 10.73 27.72 -1.21
C HIS A 1043 9.60 28.70 -1.51
N PHE A 1044 9.40 29.72 -0.67
CA PHE A 1044 8.40 30.76 -0.88
C PHE A 1044 8.68 31.57 -2.14
N THR A 1045 9.93 32.04 -2.32
CA THR A 1045 10.35 32.78 -3.53
C THR A 1045 10.19 31.92 -4.78
N LEU A 1046 10.59 30.65 -4.73
CA LEU A 1046 10.47 29.72 -5.85
C LEU A 1046 9.01 29.53 -6.26
N ARG A 1047 8.11 29.33 -5.29
CA ARG A 1047 6.66 29.16 -5.54
C ARG A 1047 6.01 30.42 -6.10
N ILE A 1048 6.36 31.59 -5.58
CA ILE A 1048 5.89 32.88 -6.12
C ILE A 1048 6.29 33.01 -7.58
N ILE A 1049 7.54 32.69 -7.93
CA ILE A 1049 8.00 32.82 -9.32
C ILE A 1049 7.30 31.82 -10.23
N LEU A 1050 7.10 30.58 -9.79
CA LEU A 1050 6.35 29.59 -10.57
C LEU A 1050 4.89 30.04 -10.78
N TRP A 1051 4.27 30.60 -9.75
CA TRP A 1051 2.91 31.12 -9.82
C TRP A 1051 2.77 32.37 -10.70
N LEU A 1052 3.61 33.39 -10.52
CA LEU A 1052 3.60 34.62 -11.32
C LEU A 1052 3.91 34.38 -12.80
N GLN A 1053 4.55 33.26 -13.13
CA GLN A 1053 4.85 32.85 -14.50
C GLN A 1053 3.77 31.92 -15.09
N GLY A 1054 2.69 31.66 -14.36
CA GLY A 1054 1.58 30.82 -14.79
C GLY A 1054 1.82 29.31 -14.71
N PHE A 1055 3.01 28.86 -14.34
CA PHE A 1055 3.38 27.43 -14.35
C PHE A 1055 2.65 26.58 -13.32
N THR A 1056 2.24 27.16 -12.19
CA THR A 1056 1.52 26.48 -11.12
C THR A 1056 0.48 27.41 -10.50
N PRO A 1057 -0.62 26.90 -9.92
CA PRO A 1057 -1.50 27.71 -9.09
C PRO A 1057 -0.83 28.10 -7.76
N TRP A 1058 -1.38 29.11 -7.10
CA TRP A 1058 -0.91 29.55 -5.77
C TRP A 1058 -0.97 28.41 -4.73
N ASN A 1059 -2.11 27.71 -4.65
CA ASN A 1059 -2.27 26.53 -3.82
C ASN A 1059 -2.07 25.26 -4.66
N TYR A 1060 -0.81 24.92 -4.92
CA TYR A 1060 -0.47 23.80 -5.79
C TYR A 1060 -0.95 22.45 -5.25
N ALA A 1061 -0.92 22.25 -3.92
CA ALA A 1061 -1.41 21.01 -3.30
C ALA A 1061 -2.91 20.79 -3.58
N ARG A 1062 -3.74 21.83 -3.41
CA ARG A 1062 -5.18 21.76 -3.72
C ARG A 1062 -5.43 21.40 -5.19
N PHE A 1063 -4.65 21.95 -6.11
CA PHE A 1063 -4.78 21.59 -7.53
C PHE A 1063 -4.35 20.15 -7.83
N LEU A 1064 -3.29 19.65 -7.19
CA LEU A 1064 -2.86 18.27 -7.36
C LEU A 1064 -3.84 17.28 -6.75
N ASP A 1065 -4.48 17.63 -5.63
CA ASP A 1065 -5.59 16.86 -5.05
C ASP A 1065 -6.82 16.90 -5.99
N TYR A 1066 -7.13 18.05 -6.60
CA TYR A 1066 -8.15 18.16 -7.65
C TYR A 1066 -7.86 17.25 -8.85
N ALA A 1067 -6.62 17.26 -9.37
CA ALA A 1067 -6.21 16.37 -10.45
C ALA A 1067 -6.19 14.89 -10.03
N THR A 1068 -6.10 14.60 -8.73
CA THR A 1068 -6.22 13.25 -8.18
C THR A 1068 -7.69 12.80 -8.14
N ALA A 1069 -8.61 13.68 -7.74
CA ALA A 1069 -10.05 13.42 -7.81
C ALA A 1069 -10.51 13.12 -9.25
N HIS A 1070 -9.93 13.81 -10.23
CA HIS A 1070 -10.17 13.57 -11.66
C HIS A 1070 -9.40 12.38 -12.26
N ILE A 1071 -8.68 11.60 -11.43
CA ILE A 1071 -7.96 10.39 -11.84
C ILE A 1071 -6.84 10.67 -12.87
N PHE A 1072 -6.35 11.91 -12.96
CA PHE A 1072 -5.13 12.23 -13.73
C PHE A 1072 -3.86 11.92 -12.94
N LEU A 1073 -3.93 12.11 -11.63
CA LEU A 1073 -2.86 11.81 -10.68
C LEU A 1073 -3.34 10.80 -9.62
N ARG A 1074 -2.39 10.17 -8.92
CA ARG A 1074 -2.61 9.44 -7.68
C ARG A 1074 -1.77 10.08 -6.58
N LYS A 1075 -2.33 10.18 -5.38
CA LYS A 1075 -1.62 10.63 -4.18
C LYS A 1075 -0.98 9.42 -3.49
N VAL A 1076 0.33 9.53 -3.22
CA VAL A 1076 1.19 8.48 -2.67
C VAL A 1076 2.00 9.08 -1.50
N GLY A 1077 1.56 8.80 -0.26
CA GLY A 1077 2.00 9.54 0.92
C GLY A 1077 1.89 11.06 0.73
N GLY A 1078 2.97 11.80 1.00
CA GLY A 1078 3.06 13.25 0.74
C GLY A 1078 3.30 13.68 -0.72
N GLY A 1079 3.32 12.74 -1.68
CA GLY A 1079 3.65 12.99 -3.10
C GLY A 1079 2.54 12.63 -4.08
N TYR A 1080 2.78 12.91 -5.37
CA TYR A 1080 1.84 12.69 -6.47
C TYR A 1080 2.51 11.99 -7.66
N ILE A 1081 1.82 11.03 -8.28
CA ILE A 1081 2.25 10.31 -9.48
C ILE A 1081 1.17 10.42 -10.56
N PHE A 1082 1.53 10.48 -11.84
CA PHE A 1082 0.53 10.38 -12.92
C PHE A 1082 -0.08 8.98 -12.94
N LEU A 1083 -1.37 8.88 -13.26
CA LEU A 1083 -2.09 7.59 -13.33
C LEU A 1083 -1.31 6.55 -14.14
N HIS A 1084 -0.87 6.95 -15.34
CA HIS A 1084 -0.04 6.14 -16.22
C HIS A 1084 0.98 6.98 -16.98
N GLN A 1085 2.07 6.34 -17.38
CA GLN A 1085 3.14 6.97 -18.16
C GLN A 1085 2.64 7.52 -19.50
N GLU A 1086 1.81 6.77 -20.24
CA GLU A 1086 1.31 7.21 -21.55
C GLU A 1086 0.45 8.48 -21.41
N LEU A 1087 -0.35 8.59 -20.34
CA LEU A 1087 -1.11 9.80 -20.05
C LEU A 1087 -0.21 11.00 -19.73
N ARG A 1088 0.87 10.79 -18.95
CA ARG A 1088 1.89 11.83 -18.71
C ARG A 1088 2.57 12.26 -20.01
N GLU A 1089 2.93 11.32 -20.88
CA GLU A 1089 3.55 11.61 -22.17
C GLU A 1089 2.60 12.40 -23.07
N HIS A 1090 1.31 12.03 -23.09
CA HIS A 1090 0.28 12.77 -23.80
C HIS A 1090 0.17 14.20 -23.26
N PHE A 1091 0.02 14.39 -21.94
CA PHE A 1091 0.01 15.72 -21.33
C PHE A 1091 1.25 16.54 -21.70
N ALA A 1092 2.43 15.93 -21.77
CA ALA A 1092 3.67 16.63 -22.12
C ALA A 1092 3.71 17.11 -23.60
N GLN A 1093 2.94 16.45 -24.48
CA GLN A 1093 2.86 16.74 -25.92
C GLN A 1093 1.72 17.69 -26.30
N ILE A 1094 0.75 17.95 -25.41
CA ILE A 1094 -0.33 18.91 -25.65
C ILE A 1094 0.27 20.27 -25.99
N HIS A 1095 -0.08 20.81 -27.16
CA HIS A 1095 0.29 22.16 -27.56
C HIS A 1095 -0.72 23.12 -26.95
N VAL A 1096 -0.40 23.67 -25.77
CA VAL A 1096 -1.17 24.77 -25.21
C VAL A 1096 -0.75 26.03 -25.96
N GLU A 1097 -1.64 26.58 -26.80
CA GLU A 1097 -1.41 27.89 -27.41
C GLU A 1097 -1.18 28.89 -26.27
N ARG A 1098 0.00 29.51 -26.27
CA ARG A 1098 0.31 30.58 -25.33
C ARG A 1098 -0.49 31.80 -25.78
N ASP A 1099 -1.64 32.02 -25.17
CA ASP A 1099 -2.19 33.36 -25.11
C ASP A 1099 -1.16 34.21 -24.35
N SER A 1100 -0.47 35.05 -25.12
CA SER A 1100 0.46 36.04 -24.61
C SER A 1100 -0.31 37.07 -23.80
N HIS A 1101 -0.33 36.89 -22.48
CA HIS A 1101 -0.70 37.93 -21.52
C HIS A 1101 0.55 38.48 -20.82
#